data_AF-A0A442ICL2-F1
#
_entry.id   AF-A0A442ICL2-F1
#
_cell.length_a   1.000
_cell.length_b   1.000
_cell.length_c   1.000
_cell.angle_alpha   90.00
_cell.angle_beta   90.00
_cell.angle_gamma   90.00
#
_symmetry.space_group_name_H-M   'P 1'
#
loop_
_entity.id
_entity.type
_entity.pdbx_description
1 polymer ?
#
loop_
_entity_poly.entity_id
_entity_poly.type
_entity_poly.pdbx_seq_one_letter_code
_entity_poly.pdbx_strand_id
1 'polypeptide(L)'
;MPNERATVVQTPLGGDLLTFTHLVGRDEISRCFAYTVGFVSKSHDVDPLKMLGGAVSVEGESDPKRWFSGLVSDFKLTRIEDRLAYYEAVVRPWLWFLGNTTDCRIFQNMTAVEIVEKIFSKYGIAKFEKRLQGSYPQREYCVQYDESDLDFVQRLMEHEGIFYFFEHDEGKHTLILCDAMSKLKPAPGYEKVLYNFEGQGSRRDVEYITEWIPGSSVRPGAYAHTDYDFEKPGADLMAKSAQPFSHKEAAGENYRQPGAHLDVGRGDTIAGVRREELQAVHQRCTAVGTVRGLFSGCKFKLESFPRDDQNQDYLVISAEYRLFDPGYRTQNEAYTENFRVVLGVAPTKLPYRPPRITPRPIMRGPQTATVVGPSGEEIFTDKYARVKVQFHWDRLGKKDQNSSCFVRVSQTWAGSGWGFIQIPRIGQEVIVDFIEGDPDLPIITGRVYNAAEMPPYGLPANATQSGWKSNSSKGGGGYNELMFEDKAGSELVNFQAQKDHHLLIKHDRNKTVQHDQSDRIDHDAKHSVGHNLDEDVGNNKTVKIGVDQTTNIGSNDTETVGANRSLTVMANETIHVVANSTENIDANHSQTVGLVQTVTVGAARIDTVGAAETRTVGAAQINTIGATRAVTVGISQSHSIGASDTWTIGAGQSISIGAGQSVAIAASQATDVGASRAANIKSNDSTDVGGGYILKVAKGSLTDVKENTGIKVGKSLSVEAADDITLKCGSSKIVMKKDGTIIIDGKDITVTGSGKINVKASSDVIIKGSKINEN
;
A
#
# COMPACT_ATOMS: atom_id res chain seq x y z
N MET A 1 15.64 95.78 -34.78
CA MET A 1 14.78 94.58 -34.70
C MET A 1 15.14 93.88 -33.41
N PRO A 2 14.18 93.50 -32.55
CA PRO A 2 14.50 92.90 -31.26
C PRO A 2 15.20 91.56 -31.49
N ASN A 3 16.26 91.29 -30.74
CA ASN A 3 16.94 89.99 -30.69
C ASN A 3 15.94 88.88 -30.40
N GLU A 4 15.47 88.17 -31.44
CA GLU A 4 14.77 86.90 -31.28
C GLU A 4 15.78 85.91 -30.69
N ARG A 5 15.54 85.48 -29.44
CA ARG A 5 16.36 84.49 -28.76
C ARG A 5 16.33 83.19 -29.58
N ALA A 6 17.49 82.71 -30.02
CA ALA A 6 17.64 81.36 -30.54
C ALA A 6 17.13 80.35 -29.50
N THR A 7 16.42 79.30 -29.94
CA THR A 7 15.92 78.25 -29.07
C THR A 7 17.08 77.62 -28.28
N VAL A 8 16.97 77.58 -26.96
CA VAL A 8 18.03 77.04 -26.09
C VAL A 8 18.07 75.52 -26.22
N VAL A 9 19.24 74.97 -26.57
CA VAL A 9 19.48 73.53 -26.60
C VAL A 9 20.70 73.16 -25.77
N GLN A 10 20.57 72.09 -24.99
CA GLN A 10 21.67 71.48 -24.26
C GLN A 10 22.01 70.14 -24.91
N THR A 11 23.31 69.90 -25.09
CA THR A 11 23.84 68.67 -25.64
C THR A 11 25.00 68.16 -24.77
N PRO A 12 25.34 66.87 -24.85
CA PRO A 12 26.50 66.30 -24.15
C PRO A 12 27.85 66.95 -24.53
N LEU A 13 27.90 67.64 -25.68
CA LEU A 13 29.08 68.30 -26.23
C LEU A 13 29.19 69.78 -25.86
N GLY A 14 28.20 70.34 -25.15
CA GLY A 14 28.08 71.77 -24.88
C GLY A 14 27.26 72.54 -25.92
N GLY A 15 26.83 73.76 -25.57
CA GLY A 15 25.91 74.58 -26.39
C GLY A 15 26.55 75.30 -27.58
N ASP A 16 27.89 75.35 -27.66
CA ASP A 16 28.60 76.15 -28.67
C ASP A 16 28.90 75.38 -29.97
N LEU A 17 28.89 74.04 -29.93
CA LEU A 17 29.29 73.20 -31.06
C LEU A 17 28.12 72.85 -31.99
N LEU A 18 26.92 72.69 -31.42
CA LEU A 18 25.70 72.30 -32.14
C LEU A 18 24.62 73.34 -31.89
N THR A 19 24.20 74.04 -32.95
CA THR A 19 23.09 74.99 -32.89
C THR A 19 21.79 74.30 -33.29
N PHE A 20 20.72 74.52 -32.53
CA PHE A 20 19.39 73.97 -32.83
C PHE A 20 18.85 74.47 -34.18
N THR A 21 18.13 73.60 -34.90
CA THR A 21 17.41 73.96 -36.14
C THR A 21 15.94 73.60 -36.08
N HIS A 22 15.62 72.39 -35.62
CA HIS A 22 14.24 71.92 -35.55
C HIS A 22 14.08 70.79 -34.54
N LEU A 23 12.86 70.62 -34.04
CA LEU A 23 12.38 69.45 -33.31
C LEU A 23 11.09 68.97 -33.95
N VAL A 24 11.08 67.72 -34.38
CA VAL A 24 9.87 67.02 -34.81
C VAL A 24 9.74 65.75 -34.01
N GLY A 25 8.61 65.54 -33.36
CA GLY A 25 8.44 64.30 -32.62
C GLY A 25 7.11 64.15 -31.91
N ARG A 26 6.93 62.99 -31.30
CA ARG A 26 5.67 62.56 -30.72
C ARG A 26 5.90 62.00 -29.32
N ASP A 27 5.05 62.41 -28.39
CA ASP A 27 4.84 61.72 -27.14
C ASP A 27 3.39 61.20 -27.05
N GLU A 28 3.21 60.09 -26.33
CA GLU A 28 1.90 59.45 -26.13
C GLU A 28 1.91 58.69 -24.82
N ILE A 29 0.79 58.75 -24.10
CA ILE A 29 0.60 57.99 -22.85
C ILE A 29 0.83 56.50 -23.14
N SER A 30 1.63 55.87 -22.30
CA SER A 30 2.04 54.47 -22.38
C SER A 30 2.85 54.14 -23.63
N ARG A 31 3.56 55.13 -24.21
CA ARG A 31 4.54 54.95 -25.28
C ARG A 31 5.84 55.65 -24.93
N CYS A 32 6.95 55.16 -25.46
CA CYS A 32 8.22 55.88 -25.38
C CYS A 32 8.21 57.02 -26.42
N PHE A 33 8.37 58.27 -25.96
CA PHE A 33 8.45 59.42 -26.87
C PHE A 33 9.63 59.30 -27.84
N ALA A 34 9.54 60.01 -28.96
CA ALA A 34 10.60 60.12 -29.95
C ALA A 34 10.69 61.54 -30.47
N TYR A 35 11.80 62.22 -30.24
CA TYR A 35 12.06 63.55 -30.76
C TYR A 35 13.24 63.51 -31.71
N THR A 36 13.03 63.87 -32.97
CA THR A 36 14.10 64.13 -33.93
C THR A 36 14.52 65.59 -33.77
N VAL A 37 15.74 65.80 -33.30
CA VAL A 37 16.31 67.12 -33.06
C VAL A 37 17.40 67.37 -34.08
N GLY A 38 17.22 68.38 -34.92
CA GLY A 38 18.19 68.79 -35.92
C GLY A 38 19.14 69.84 -35.38
N PHE A 39 20.40 69.71 -35.76
CA PHE A 39 21.48 70.64 -35.42
C PHE A 39 22.23 71.08 -36.66
N VAL A 40 22.88 72.24 -36.54
CA VAL A 40 23.87 72.73 -37.50
C VAL A 40 25.17 73.03 -36.77
N SER A 41 26.30 72.71 -37.41
CA SER A 41 27.64 72.94 -36.87
C SER A 41 28.58 73.47 -37.97
N LYS A 42 29.61 74.21 -37.54
CA LYS A 42 30.76 74.52 -38.39
C LYS A 42 31.76 73.36 -38.48
N SER A 43 31.66 72.39 -37.57
CA SER A 43 32.50 71.19 -37.56
C SER A 43 31.84 70.07 -38.34
N HIS A 44 32.59 69.43 -39.25
CA HIS A 44 32.15 68.22 -39.96
C HIS A 44 32.51 66.93 -39.20
N ASP A 45 33.32 67.05 -38.14
CA ASP A 45 33.94 65.95 -37.41
C ASP A 45 33.34 65.75 -36.01
N VAL A 46 32.05 66.08 -35.83
CA VAL A 46 31.35 65.83 -34.55
C VAL A 46 31.29 64.31 -34.31
N ASP A 47 31.98 63.84 -33.27
CA ASP A 47 32.03 62.44 -32.88
C ASP A 47 30.67 61.94 -32.36
N PRO A 48 29.98 61.02 -33.08
CA PRO A 48 28.69 60.49 -32.67
C PRO A 48 28.71 59.78 -31.32
N LEU A 49 29.83 59.14 -30.95
CA LEU A 49 29.93 58.35 -29.71
C LEU A 49 29.82 59.22 -28.46
N LYS A 50 30.18 60.50 -28.55
CA LYS A 50 30.03 61.46 -27.46
C LYS A 50 28.60 61.98 -27.31
N MET A 51 27.76 61.82 -28.33
CA MET A 51 26.33 62.16 -28.29
C MET A 51 25.49 61.01 -27.78
N LEU A 52 25.72 59.79 -28.29
CA LEU A 52 24.91 58.60 -28.00
C LEU A 52 24.82 58.31 -26.48
N GLY A 53 23.61 58.05 -26.00
CA GLY A 53 23.31 57.82 -24.58
C GLY A 53 23.37 59.07 -23.69
N GLY A 54 23.89 60.19 -24.19
CA GLY A 54 23.92 61.46 -23.48
C GLY A 54 22.59 62.21 -23.51
N ALA A 55 22.40 63.12 -22.56
CA ALA A 55 21.16 63.91 -22.44
C ALA A 55 21.12 65.07 -23.44
N VAL A 56 19.98 65.22 -24.12
CA VAL A 56 19.63 66.38 -24.95
C VAL A 56 18.34 66.99 -24.42
N SER A 57 18.34 68.32 -24.27
CA SER A 57 17.20 69.10 -23.79
C SER A 57 16.98 70.34 -24.65
N VAL A 58 15.79 70.46 -25.24
CA VAL A 58 15.38 71.63 -26.06
C VAL A 58 14.34 72.44 -25.28
N GLU A 59 14.53 73.77 -25.16
CA GLU A 59 13.55 74.68 -24.55
C GLU A 59 12.39 74.92 -25.53
N GLY A 60 11.15 74.72 -25.09
CA GLY A 60 9.94 74.85 -25.91
C GLY A 60 9.42 76.26 -26.10
N GLU A 61 10.16 77.29 -25.65
CA GLU A 61 9.80 78.71 -25.75
C GLU A 61 8.42 79.06 -25.16
N SER A 62 8.01 78.40 -24.08
CA SER A 62 6.78 78.69 -23.32
C SER A 62 7.06 79.50 -22.05
N ASP A 63 6.02 80.12 -21.48
CA ASP A 63 6.04 80.71 -20.14
C ASP A 63 4.89 80.14 -19.29
N PRO A 64 5.15 79.35 -18.23
CA PRO A 64 6.45 78.90 -17.72
C PRO A 64 7.26 78.06 -18.73
N LYS A 65 8.59 78.04 -18.57
CA LYS A 65 9.50 77.28 -19.44
C LYS A 65 9.18 75.80 -19.47
N ARG A 66 9.11 75.24 -20.68
CA ARG A 66 8.98 73.81 -20.94
C ARG A 66 10.25 73.27 -21.57
N TRP A 67 10.60 72.03 -21.21
CA TRP A 67 11.74 71.31 -21.80
C TRP A 67 11.28 70.06 -22.55
N PHE A 68 11.99 69.73 -23.63
CA PHE A 68 11.93 68.45 -24.33
C PHE A 68 13.24 67.72 -24.08
N SER A 69 13.26 66.94 -23.00
CA SER A 69 14.46 66.27 -22.48
C SER A 69 14.42 64.77 -22.69
N GLY A 70 15.54 64.19 -23.09
CA GLY A 70 15.72 62.74 -23.19
C GLY A 70 17.16 62.35 -23.49
N LEU A 71 17.38 61.10 -23.87
CA LEU A 71 18.69 60.55 -24.18
C LEU A 71 18.81 60.26 -25.68
N VAL A 72 19.98 60.51 -26.26
CA VAL A 72 20.24 60.27 -27.69
C VAL A 72 20.33 58.77 -27.96
N SER A 73 19.43 58.27 -28.80
CA SER A 73 19.40 56.86 -29.27
C SER A 73 20.06 56.66 -30.63
N ASP A 74 20.05 57.69 -31.47
CA ASP A 74 20.65 57.71 -32.81
C ASP A 74 21.21 59.11 -33.06
N PHE A 75 22.37 59.21 -33.71
CA PHE A 75 22.99 60.48 -34.10
C PHE A 75 23.69 60.33 -35.45
N LYS A 76 23.33 61.17 -36.41
CA LYS A 76 23.81 61.07 -37.80
C LYS A 76 24.11 62.45 -38.39
N LEU A 77 25.13 62.50 -39.26
CA LEU A 77 25.34 63.61 -40.19
C LEU A 77 24.37 63.42 -41.37
N THR A 78 23.50 64.38 -41.63
CA THR A 78 22.47 64.28 -42.68
C THR A 78 22.89 64.91 -43.99
N ARG A 79 23.52 66.09 -43.95
CA ARG A 79 24.06 66.77 -45.14
C ARG A 79 25.16 67.75 -44.79
N ILE A 80 25.97 68.10 -45.79
CA ILE A 80 26.97 69.18 -45.74
C ILE A 80 26.62 70.17 -46.85
N GLU A 81 26.41 71.43 -46.51
CA GLU A 81 25.98 72.48 -47.44
C GLU A 81 26.54 73.83 -46.98
N ASP A 82 27.01 74.67 -47.91
CA ASP A 82 27.47 76.05 -47.65
C ASP A 82 28.45 76.21 -46.46
N ARG A 83 29.39 75.27 -46.32
CA ARG A 83 30.41 75.20 -45.22
C ARG A 83 29.83 74.90 -43.83
N LEU A 84 28.60 74.41 -43.75
CA LEU A 84 27.95 73.94 -42.54
C LEU A 84 27.62 72.44 -42.65
N ALA A 85 27.72 71.75 -41.52
CA ALA A 85 27.32 70.36 -41.36
C ALA A 85 25.99 70.29 -40.61
N TYR A 86 25.03 69.52 -41.14
CA TYR A 86 23.74 69.29 -40.52
C TYR A 86 23.71 67.91 -39.88
N TYR A 87 23.32 67.87 -38.60
CA TYR A 87 23.21 66.64 -37.82
C TYR A 87 21.78 66.44 -37.34
N GLU A 88 21.39 65.19 -37.11
CA GLU A 88 20.12 64.84 -36.46
C GLU A 88 20.39 63.88 -35.31
N ALA A 89 19.73 64.12 -34.17
CA ALA A 89 19.66 63.19 -33.05
C ALA A 89 18.22 62.67 -32.89
N VAL A 90 18.05 61.37 -32.67
CA VAL A 90 16.78 60.80 -32.18
C VAL A 90 16.85 60.67 -30.68
N VAL A 91 16.07 61.48 -29.97
CA VAL A 91 16.01 61.55 -28.52
C VAL A 91 14.84 60.69 -28.00
N ARG A 92 15.13 59.80 -27.06
CA ARG A 92 14.22 58.80 -26.49
C ARG A 92 14.26 58.86 -24.95
N PRO A 93 13.21 58.38 -24.24
CA PRO A 93 13.28 58.24 -22.80
C PRO A 93 14.25 57.12 -22.40
N TRP A 94 14.82 57.22 -21.19
CA TRP A 94 15.54 56.13 -20.53
C TRP A 94 14.79 54.79 -20.60
N LEU A 95 13.45 54.80 -20.52
CA LEU A 95 12.61 53.60 -20.58
C LEU A 95 12.81 52.83 -21.89
N TRP A 96 13.05 53.52 -23.01
CA TRP A 96 13.26 52.90 -24.32
C TRP A 96 14.49 51.98 -24.34
N PHE A 97 15.54 52.31 -23.58
CA PHE A 97 16.77 51.53 -23.53
C PHE A 97 16.59 50.16 -22.88
N LEU A 98 15.50 49.92 -22.14
CA LEU A 98 15.17 48.59 -21.64
C LEU A 98 14.86 47.62 -22.80
N GLY A 99 14.51 48.13 -23.99
CA GLY A 99 14.34 47.33 -25.20
C GLY A 99 15.63 46.70 -25.73
N ASN A 100 16.79 47.18 -25.27
CA ASN A 100 18.09 46.64 -25.65
C ASN A 100 18.54 45.46 -24.79
N THR A 101 17.74 45.05 -23.80
CA THR A 101 18.03 43.93 -22.89
C THR A 101 16.89 42.93 -22.94
N THR A 102 17.19 41.66 -23.25
CA THR A 102 16.25 40.53 -23.19
C THR A 102 16.72 39.54 -22.12
N ASP A 103 15.79 38.88 -21.42
CA ASP A 103 16.13 37.87 -20.41
C ASP A 103 15.00 36.87 -20.15
N CYS A 104 15.34 35.78 -19.45
CA CYS A 104 14.38 34.84 -18.88
C CYS A 104 14.53 34.81 -17.36
N ARG A 105 13.49 35.23 -16.62
CA ARG A 105 13.56 35.41 -15.16
C ARG A 105 12.24 35.10 -14.48
N ILE A 106 12.35 34.61 -13.26
CA ILE A 106 11.22 34.32 -12.38
C ILE A 106 11.16 35.36 -11.26
N PHE A 107 9.97 35.89 -11.03
CA PHE A 107 9.62 36.76 -9.90
C PHE A 107 8.56 36.04 -9.06
N GLN A 108 8.77 35.99 -7.74
CA GLN A 108 7.88 35.29 -6.83
C GLN A 108 7.51 36.19 -5.67
N ASN A 109 6.24 36.11 -5.26
CA ASN A 109 5.67 36.84 -4.13
C ASN A 109 5.89 38.35 -4.21
N MET A 110 5.75 38.91 -5.42
CA MET A 110 5.91 40.33 -5.70
C MET A 110 4.67 40.88 -6.41
N THR A 111 4.29 42.10 -6.09
CA THR A 111 3.27 42.84 -6.85
C THR A 111 3.82 43.24 -8.21
N ALA A 112 2.94 43.55 -9.15
CA ALA A 112 3.33 44.06 -10.46
C ALA A 112 4.23 45.31 -10.37
N VAL A 113 3.93 46.21 -9.43
CA VAL A 113 4.70 47.44 -9.21
C VAL A 113 6.10 47.13 -8.67
N GLU A 114 6.22 46.23 -7.68
CA GLU A 114 7.53 45.83 -7.13
C GLU A 114 8.41 45.15 -8.20
N ILE A 115 7.81 44.37 -9.10
CA ILE A 115 8.53 43.77 -10.24
C ILE A 115 9.07 44.87 -11.17
N VAL A 116 8.24 45.85 -11.54
CA VAL A 116 8.65 46.98 -12.37
C VAL A 116 9.81 47.75 -11.71
N GLU A 117 9.70 48.04 -10.41
CA GLU A 117 10.77 48.73 -9.65
C GLU A 117 12.07 47.92 -9.62
N LYS A 118 11.97 46.59 -9.47
CA LYS A 118 13.13 45.69 -9.48
C LYS A 118 13.79 45.59 -10.85
N ILE A 119 13.06 45.77 -11.94
CA ILE A 119 13.65 45.91 -13.28
C ILE A 119 14.32 47.28 -13.39
N PHE A 120 13.63 48.36 -13.01
CA PHE A 120 14.15 49.72 -13.11
C PHE A 120 15.43 49.93 -12.29
N SER A 121 15.58 49.29 -11.13
CA SER A 121 16.76 49.41 -10.29
C SER A 121 18.06 48.92 -10.93
N LYS A 122 17.98 48.11 -12.00
CA LYS A 122 19.13 47.67 -12.80
C LYS A 122 19.72 48.79 -13.65
N TYR A 123 18.93 49.83 -13.91
CA TYR A 123 19.28 50.92 -14.81
C TYR A 123 19.53 52.19 -13.99
N GLY A 124 20.80 52.58 -13.82
CA GLY A 124 21.16 53.78 -13.03
C GLY A 124 20.57 55.10 -13.58
N ILE A 125 20.18 55.10 -14.86
CA ILE A 125 19.50 56.21 -15.55
C ILE A 125 17.99 56.29 -15.24
N ALA A 126 17.40 55.27 -14.61
CA ALA A 126 15.96 55.22 -14.35
C ALA A 126 15.55 56.29 -13.32
N LYS A 127 14.61 57.14 -13.73
CA LYS A 127 13.95 58.14 -12.88
C LYS A 127 12.45 58.02 -13.04
N PHE A 128 11.75 57.74 -11.95
CA PHE A 128 10.30 57.56 -11.98
C PHE A 128 9.62 58.01 -10.68
N GLU A 129 8.33 58.32 -10.78
CA GLU A 129 7.44 58.68 -9.68
C GLU A 129 6.17 57.81 -9.76
N LYS A 130 5.67 57.36 -8.61
CA LYS A 130 4.40 56.60 -8.51
C LYS A 130 3.27 57.53 -8.08
N ARG A 131 2.32 57.78 -8.98
CA ARG A 131 1.05 58.48 -8.70
C ARG A 131 -0.13 57.52 -8.79
N LEU A 132 -0.01 56.42 -8.05
CA LEU A 132 -0.97 55.32 -8.04
C LEU A 132 -2.03 55.51 -6.94
N GLN A 133 -3.28 55.13 -7.22
CA GLN A 133 -4.39 55.10 -6.28
C GLN A 133 -4.80 53.66 -5.92
N GLY A 134 -4.63 52.71 -6.84
CA GLY A 134 -5.01 51.31 -6.66
C GLY A 134 -4.04 50.53 -5.78
N SER A 135 -4.52 49.40 -5.24
CA SER A 135 -3.71 48.35 -4.62
C SER A 135 -3.57 47.17 -5.58
N TYR A 136 -2.37 46.58 -5.62
CA TYR A 136 -2.01 45.51 -6.56
C TYR A 136 -1.68 44.23 -5.78
N PRO A 137 -2.27 43.07 -6.12
CA PRO A 137 -2.01 41.84 -5.39
C PRO A 137 -0.60 41.33 -5.64
N GLN A 138 -0.05 40.61 -4.67
CA GLN A 138 1.18 39.85 -4.86
C GLN A 138 0.90 38.67 -5.80
N ARG A 139 1.82 38.45 -6.74
CA ARG A 139 1.81 37.31 -7.64
C ARG A 139 2.69 36.23 -7.03
N GLU A 140 2.14 35.03 -6.82
CA GLU A 140 2.93 33.88 -6.37
C GLU A 140 4.07 33.61 -7.37
N TYR A 141 3.74 33.69 -8.66
CA TYR A 141 4.64 33.39 -9.77
C TYR A 141 4.40 34.35 -10.93
N CYS A 142 5.46 34.93 -11.47
CA CYS A 142 5.43 35.76 -12.67
C CYS A 142 6.77 35.66 -13.41
N VAL A 143 6.73 35.40 -14.71
CA VAL A 143 7.88 35.07 -15.53
C VAL A 143 8.04 36.11 -16.63
N GLN A 144 9.27 36.62 -16.76
CA GLN A 144 9.76 37.26 -17.97
C GLN A 144 10.35 36.15 -18.83
N TYR A 145 9.84 35.92 -20.05
CA TYR A 145 10.30 34.82 -20.90
C TYR A 145 10.53 35.30 -22.34
N ASP A 146 11.79 35.26 -22.78
CA ASP A 146 12.22 35.61 -24.15
C ASP A 146 11.63 36.93 -24.67
N GLU A 147 11.60 37.93 -23.79
CA GLU A 147 11.09 39.27 -24.06
C GLU A 147 11.99 40.33 -23.44
N SER A 148 11.97 41.54 -24.02
CA SER A 148 12.78 42.63 -23.52
C SER A 148 12.34 43.09 -22.13
N ASP A 149 13.24 43.70 -21.36
CA ASP A 149 12.87 44.33 -20.08
C ASP A 149 11.78 45.40 -20.29
N LEU A 150 11.74 46.04 -21.46
CA LEU A 150 10.74 47.04 -21.83
C LEU A 150 9.37 46.39 -22.05
N ASP A 151 9.30 45.36 -22.89
CA ASP A 151 8.04 44.66 -23.18
C ASP A 151 7.46 44.05 -21.90
N PHE A 152 8.31 43.46 -21.07
CA PHE A 152 7.91 42.86 -19.80
C PHE A 152 7.24 43.87 -18.86
N VAL A 153 7.86 45.04 -18.63
CA VAL A 153 7.26 46.07 -17.77
C VAL A 153 6.02 46.68 -18.41
N GLN A 154 6.00 46.88 -19.73
CA GLN A 154 4.85 47.44 -20.44
C GLN A 154 3.65 46.51 -20.37
N ARG A 155 3.77 45.23 -20.71
CA ARG A 155 2.64 44.29 -20.65
C ARG A 155 2.11 44.11 -19.22
N LEU A 156 2.99 44.23 -18.21
CA LEU A 156 2.62 44.12 -16.81
C LEU A 156 1.82 45.36 -16.36
N MET A 157 2.28 46.55 -16.71
CA MET A 157 1.55 47.81 -16.49
C MET A 157 0.22 47.83 -17.24
N GLU A 158 0.20 47.43 -18.51
CA GLU A 158 -1.02 47.29 -19.32
C GLU A 158 -2.01 46.30 -18.69
N HIS A 159 -1.49 45.21 -18.11
CA HIS A 159 -2.31 44.24 -17.40
C HIS A 159 -2.87 44.80 -16.08
N GLU A 160 -2.15 45.65 -15.37
CA GLU A 160 -2.69 46.28 -14.16
C GLU A 160 -3.55 47.52 -14.45
N GLY A 161 -3.60 47.98 -15.70
CA GLY A 161 -4.27 49.24 -16.06
C GLY A 161 -3.46 50.48 -15.68
N ILE A 162 -2.18 50.32 -15.35
CA ILE A 162 -1.24 51.39 -15.07
C ILE A 162 -0.78 51.97 -16.39
N PHE A 163 -1.06 53.25 -16.62
CA PHE A 163 -0.49 54.00 -17.72
C PHE A 163 0.70 54.83 -17.25
N TYR A 164 1.53 55.27 -18.19
CA TYR A 164 2.67 56.11 -17.87
C TYR A 164 2.84 57.25 -18.86
N PHE A 165 3.55 58.29 -18.45
CA PHE A 165 3.94 59.41 -19.30
C PHE A 165 5.23 60.02 -18.76
N PHE A 166 5.73 61.09 -19.39
CA PHE A 166 6.99 61.71 -19.00
C PHE A 166 6.79 63.19 -18.64
N GLU A 167 7.32 63.58 -17.50
CA GLU A 167 7.49 64.99 -17.14
C GLU A 167 8.94 65.39 -17.41
N HIS A 168 9.11 66.51 -18.11
CA HIS A 168 10.42 66.97 -18.57
C HIS A 168 10.86 68.21 -17.80
N ASP A 169 12.14 68.26 -17.47
CA ASP A 169 12.82 69.38 -16.84
C ASP A 169 14.19 69.57 -17.53
N GLU A 170 14.92 70.62 -17.21
CA GLU A 170 16.22 70.89 -17.81
C GLU A 170 17.19 69.72 -17.56
N GLY A 171 17.72 69.13 -18.64
CA GLY A 171 18.68 68.02 -18.60
C GLY A 171 18.12 66.66 -18.15
N LYS A 172 16.82 66.53 -17.84
CA LYS A 172 16.24 65.28 -17.31
C LYS A 172 14.77 65.08 -17.65
N HIS A 173 14.32 63.83 -17.62
CA HIS A 173 12.91 63.46 -17.73
C HIS A 173 12.56 62.39 -16.71
N THR A 174 11.35 62.45 -16.16
CA THR A 174 10.86 61.52 -15.13
C THR A 174 9.65 60.75 -15.66
N LEU A 175 9.70 59.42 -15.56
CA LEU A 175 8.57 58.55 -15.87
C LEU A 175 7.53 58.64 -14.74
N ILE A 176 6.30 58.99 -15.06
CA ILE A 176 5.20 59.03 -14.09
C ILE A 176 4.32 57.80 -14.30
N LEU A 177 4.21 56.94 -13.28
CA LEU A 177 3.28 55.81 -13.26
C LEU A 177 1.95 56.26 -12.65
N CYS A 178 0.85 56.04 -13.35
CA CYS A 178 -0.46 56.54 -12.94
C CYS A 178 -1.58 55.54 -13.30
N ASP A 179 -2.62 55.46 -12.48
CA ASP A 179 -3.76 54.57 -12.67
C ASP A 179 -5.13 55.27 -12.56
N ALA A 180 -5.15 56.56 -12.17
CA ALA A 180 -6.38 57.30 -11.93
C ALA A 180 -6.32 58.73 -12.48
N MET A 181 -7.42 59.18 -13.11
CA MET A 181 -7.54 60.55 -13.65
C MET A 181 -7.37 61.64 -12.59
N SER A 182 -7.72 61.35 -11.34
CA SER A 182 -7.60 62.23 -10.18
C SER A 182 -6.15 62.58 -9.83
N LYS A 183 -5.20 61.73 -10.21
CA LYS A 183 -3.77 61.87 -9.90
C LYS A 183 -3.00 62.67 -10.97
N LEU A 184 -3.63 62.93 -12.11
CA LEU A 184 -3.06 63.77 -13.16
C LEU A 184 -3.08 65.25 -12.77
N LYS A 185 -2.06 65.98 -13.18
CA LYS A 185 -1.91 67.42 -12.93
C LYS A 185 -2.21 68.22 -14.21
N PRO A 186 -2.71 69.46 -14.10
CA PRO A 186 -2.77 70.32 -15.26
C PRO A 186 -1.35 70.67 -15.75
N ALA A 187 -1.22 71.02 -17.03
CA ALA A 187 0.02 71.58 -17.54
C ALA A 187 0.27 72.96 -16.88
N PRO A 188 1.48 73.24 -16.33
CA PRO A 188 1.75 74.50 -15.62
C PRO A 188 1.52 75.72 -16.51
N GLY A 189 0.62 76.63 -16.13
CA GLY A 189 0.28 77.83 -16.92
C GLY A 189 -0.70 77.58 -18.07
N TYR A 190 -1.15 76.34 -18.24
CA TYR A 190 -2.10 75.92 -19.29
C TYR A 190 -3.30 75.19 -18.67
N GLU A 191 -3.70 75.56 -17.46
CA GLU A 191 -4.89 75.02 -16.79
C GLU A 191 -6.15 75.28 -17.63
N LYS A 192 -6.17 76.40 -18.37
CA LYS A 192 -7.22 76.80 -19.29
C LYS A 192 -6.61 77.15 -20.64
N VAL A 193 -7.20 76.62 -21.72
CA VAL A 193 -6.73 76.82 -23.08
C VAL A 193 -7.87 77.31 -23.95
N LEU A 194 -7.64 78.44 -24.62
CA LEU A 194 -8.63 79.07 -25.48
C LEU A 194 -8.66 78.39 -26.85
N TYR A 195 -9.86 78.18 -27.37
CA TYR A 195 -10.10 77.94 -28.78
C TYR A 195 -10.27 79.27 -29.53
N ASN A 196 -9.57 79.44 -30.65
CA ASN A 196 -9.73 80.59 -31.53
C ASN A 196 -9.80 80.13 -32.99
N PHE A 197 -10.92 80.39 -33.65
CA PHE A 197 -11.10 80.06 -35.07
C PHE A 197 -10.37 81.10 -35.93
N GLU A 198 -9.56 80.65 -36.91
CA GLU A 198 -8.69 81.48 -37.77
C GLU A 198 -9.38 82.59 -38.60
N GLY A 199 -10.69 82.81 -38.43
CA GLY A 199 -11.42 83.94 -39.01
C GLY A 199 -11.37 85.25 -38.20
N GLN A 200 -10.91 85.23 -36.94
CA GLN A 200 -10.75 86.43 -36.10
C GLN A 200 -9.26 86.73 -35.92
N GLY A 201 -8.78 87.78 -36.59
CA GLY A 201 -7.37 88.20 -36.72
C GLY A 201 -6.38 87.55 -35.76
N SER A 202 -5.54 86.65 -36.27
CA SER A 202 -4.55 85.89 -35.48
C SER A 202 -3.65 86.84 -34.69
N ARG A 203 -3.82 86.88 -33.38
CA ARG A 203 -2.88 87.51 -32.47
C ARG A 203 -1.67 86.59 -32.32
N ARG A 204 -0.46 87.09 -32.59
CA ARG A 204 0.81 86.31 -32.47
C ARG A 204 1.30 86.19 -31.02
N ASP A 205 0.69 86.95 -30.12
CA ASP A 205 1.03 87.11 -28.70
C ASP A 205 0.27 86.17 -27.76
N VAL A 206 -0.68 85.37 -28.27
CA VAL A 206 -1.50 84.45 -27.47
C VAL A 206 -1.44 83.05 -28.08
N GLU A 207 -1.26 82.03 -27.25
CA GLU A 207 -1.32 80.63 -27.66
C GLU A 207 -2.77 80.13 -27.60
N TYR A 208 -3.22 79.45 -28.65
CA TYR A 208 -4.59 78.94 -28.75
C TYR A 208 -4.66 77.64 -29.55
N ILE A 209 -5.76 76.93 -29.39
CA ILE A 209 -6.18 75.84 -30.26
C ILE A 209 -6.95 76.46 -31.44
N THR A 210 -6.50 76.18 -32.67
CA THR A 210 -7.11 76.66 -33.91
C THR A 210 -8.11 75.68 -34.51
N GLU A 211 -7.88 74.38 -34.30
CA GLU A 211 -8.71 73.31 -34.82
C GLU A 211 -9.13 72.38 -33.68
N TRP A 212 -10.41 72.03 -33.62
CA TRP A 212 -10.95 71.09 -32.65
C TRP A 212 -11.95 70.16 -33.31
N ILE A 213 -11.58 68.88 -33.42
CA ILE A 213 -12.33 67.82 -34.10
C ILE A 213 -12.76 66.79 -33.06
N PRO A 214 -13.97 66.91 -32.47
CA PRO A 214 -14.48 65.92 -31.54
C PRO A 214 -14.99 64.67 -32.29
N GLY A 215 -14.60 63.49 -31.82
CA GLY A 215 -14.99 62.20 -32.41
C GLY A 215 -15.50 61.21 -31.37
N SER A 216 -16.46 60.38 -31.79
CA SER A 216 -17.00 59.28 -30.98
C SER A 216 -17.02 57.97 -31.76
N SER A 217 -16.79 56.83 -31.10
CA SER A 217 -16.79 55.49 -31.74
C SER A 217 -17.56 54.46 -30.91
N VAL A 218 -18.28 53.53 -31.56
CA VAL A 218 -18.96 52.42 -30.88
C VAL A 218 -17.93 51.53 -30.19
N ARG A 219 -18.16 51.21 -28.91
CA ARG A 219 -17.30 50.31 -28.11
C ARG A 219 -18.14 49.34 -27.29
N PRO A 220 -17.58 48.17 -26.93
CA PRO A 220 -18.24 47.24 -26.02
C PRO A 220 -18.69 47.90 -24.71
N GLY A 221 -19.89 47.58 -24.26
CA GLY A 221 -20.47 48.06 -23.02
C GLY A 221 -20.14 47.18 -21.82
N ALA A 222 -19.73 45.94 -22.06
CA ALA A 222 -19.40 44.97 -21.04
C ALA A 222 -18.11 44.19 -21.34
N TYR A 223 -17.42 43.81 -20.26
CA TYR A 223 -16.34 42.84 -20.30
C TYR A 223 -16.61 41.76 -19.25
N ALA A 224 -16.45 40.50 -19.65
CA ALA A 224 -16.61 39.36 -18.78
C ALA A 224 -15.42 38.41 -18.94
N HIS A 225 -15.01 37.75 -17.86
CA HIS A 225 -14.00 36.72 -17.90
C HIS A 225 -14.19 35.70 -16.79
N THR A 226 -13.53 34.57 -16.91
CA THR A 226 -13.49 33.55 -15.85
C THR A 226 -12.12 32.89 -15.80
N ASP A 227 -11.87 32.14 -14.73
CA ASP A 227 -10.65 31.38 -14.50
C ASP A 227 -10.97 30.10 -13.73
N TYR A 228 -9.95 29.28 -13.45
CA TYR A 228 -10.09 28.05 -12.68
C TYR A 228 -9.07 27.95 -11.55
N ASP A 229 -9.56 27.85 -10.32
CA ASP A 229 -8.76 27.57 -9.13
C ASP A 229 -8.91 26.10 -8.71
N PHE A 230 -7.83 25.33 -8.84
CA PHE A 230 -7.83 23.93 -8.45
C PHE A 230 -7.89 23.72 -6.92
N GLU A 231 -7.56 24.73 -6.11
CA GLU A 231 -7.73 24.68 -4.65
C GLU A 231 -9.20 24.87 -4.26
N LYS A 232 -10.00 25.50 -5.12
CA LYS A 232 -11.44 25.75 -4.96
C LYS A 232 -12.20 25.41 -6.26
N PRO A 233 -12.23 24.13 -6.69
CA PRO A 233 -12.68 23.75 -8.04
C PRO A 233 -14.16 24.03 -8.34
N GLY A 234 -14.99 24.26 -7.31
CA GLY A 234 -16.40 24.62 -7.44
C GLY A 234 -16.69 26.11 -7.23
N ALA A 235 -15.68 26.96 -7.03
CA ALA A 235 -15.87 28.39 -6.90
C ALA A 235 -16.28 29.01 -8.24
N ASP A 236 -17.28 29.88 -8.23
CA ASP A 236 -17.62 30.70 -9.39
C ASP A 236 -16.66 31.89 -9.47
N LEU A 237 -15.73 31.81 -10.42
CA LEU A 237 -14.76 32.87 -10.73
C LEU A 237 -15.21 33.73 -11.92
N MET A 238 -16.48 33.64 -12.34
CA MET A 238 -17.02 34.54 -13.34
C MET A 238 -17.08 35.97 -12.80
N ALA A 239 -16.35 36.88 -13.44
CA ALA A 239 -16.37 38.30 -13.11
C ALA A 239 -16.79 39.13 -14.33
N LYS A 240 -17.61 40.16 -14.08
CA LYS A 240 -18.22 40.97 -15.14
C LYS A 240 -18.36 42.43 -14.72
N SER A 241 -17.95 43.33 -15.61
CA SER A 241 -18.20 44.77 -15.49
C SER A 241 -19.02 45.24 -16.70
N ALA A 242 -20.15 45.88 -16.46
CA ALA A 242 -21.05 46.38 -17.50
C ALA A 242 -21.45 47.83 -17.23
N GLN A 243 -21.13 48.71 -18.18
CA GLN A 243 -21.54 50.12 -18.17
C GLN A 243 -21.64 50.62 -19.62
N PRO A 244 -22.70 50.22 -20.35
CA PRO A 244 -22.90 50.64 -21.74
C PRO A 244 -23.19 52.14 -21.84
N PHE A 245 -22.75 52.75 -22.94
CA PHE A 245 -23.13 54.13 -23.28
C PHE A 245 -24.59 54.20 -23.76
N SER A 246 -25.18 55.39 -23.79
CA SER A 246 -26.61 55.61 -24.10
C SER A 246 -26.96 55.58 -25.60
N HIS A 247 -26.05 55.12 -26.46
CA HIS A 247 -26.29 55.01 -27.91
C HIS A 247 -26.74 53.59 -28.32
N LYS A 248 -27.29 53.44 -29.53
CA LYS A 248 -27.65 52.13 -30.10
C LYS A 248 -26.40 51.24 -30.26
N GLU A 249 -26.54 49.92 -30.15
CA GLU A 249 -25.44 48.95 -30.25
C GLU A 249 -24.32 49.13 -29.20
N ALA A 250 -24.60 49.75 -28.05
CA ALA A 250 -23.64 49.93 -26.95
C ALA A 250 -23.52 48.72 -26.01
N ALA A 251 -24.38 47.72 -26.13
CA ALA A 251 -24.50 46.62 -25.17
C ALA A 251 -23.58 45.41 -25.46
N GLY A 252 -22.75 45.47 -26.50
CA GLY A 252 -21.84 44.38 -26.86
C GLY A 252 -20.89 43.98 -25.73
N GLU A 253 -20.65 42.68 -25.58
CA GLU A 253 -19.80 42.09 -24.55
C GLU A 253 -18.52 41.49 -25.16
N ASN A 254 -17.38 41.72 -24.51
CA ASN A 254 -16.15 40.97 -24.75
C ASN A 254 -15.97 39.92 -23.64
N TYR A 255 -15.86 38.64 -24.03
CA TYR A 255 -15.63 37.52 -23.11
C TYR A 255 -14.24 36.92 -23.31
N ARG A 256 -13.56 36.53 -22.22
CA ARG A 256 -12.24 35.87 -22.28
C ARG A 256 -12.06 34.81 -21.19
N GLN A 257 -11.37 33.73 -21.52
CA GLN A 257 -10.81 32.76 -20.59
C GLN A 257 -9.38 32.43 -21.06
N PRO A 258 -8.37 32.39 -20.16
CA PRO A 258 -8.43 32.66 -18.72
C PRO A 258 -8.44 34.17 -18.37
N GLY A 259 -8.90 34.47 -17.17
CA GLY A 259 -9.05 35.82 -16.62
C GLY A 259 -7.84 36.35 -15.84
N ALA A 260 -6.86 35.49 -15.56
CA ALA A 260 -5.66 35.74 -14.75
C ALA A 260 -5.96 36.20 -13.32
N HIS A 261 -6.92 35.55 -12.66
CA HIS A 261 -7.28 35.80 -11.26
C HIS A 261 -7.78 34.54 -10.56
N LEU A 262 -7.49 34.39 -9.27
CA LEU A 262 -8.00 33.30 -8.41
C LEU A 262 -8.87 33.81 -7.25
N ASP A 263 -9.05 35.13 -7.18
CA ASP A 263 -9.90 35.82 -6.20
C ASP A 263 -10.99 36.59 -6.93
N VAL A 264 -12.23 36.47 -6.46
CA VAL A 264 -13.42 37.08 -7.09
C VAL A 264 -13.32 38.61 -7.10
N GLY A 265 -12.90 39.23 -6.00
CA GLY A 265 -12.78 40.69 -5.91
C GLY A 265 -11.70 41.24 -6.86
N ARG A 266 -10.63 40.47 -7.06
CA ARG A 266 -9.62 40.76 -8.10
C ARG A 266 -10.19 40.61 -9.51
N GLY A 267 -11.00 39.59 -9.77
CA GLY A 267 -11.71 39.41 -11.05
C GLY A 267 -12.53 40.64 -11.41
N ASP A 268 -13.38 41.11 -10.49
CA ASP A 268 -14.22 42.30 -10.70
C ASP A 268 -13.40 43.55 -11.01
N THR A 269 -12.28 43.73 -10.30
CA THR A 269 -11.35 44.85 -10.52
C THR A 269 -10.77 44.81 -11.93
N ILE A 270 -10.31 43.64 -12.39
CA ILE A 270 -9.76 43.48 -13.74
C ILE A 270 -10.86 43.64 -14.79
N ALA A 271 -12.06 43.10 -14.59
CA ALA A 271 -13.18 43.31 -15.50
C ALA A 271 -13.51 44.80 -15.68
N GLY A 272 -13.46 45.58 -14.59
CA GLY A 272 -13.59 47.04 -14.62
C GLY A 272 -12.48 47.71 -15.45
N VAL A 273 -11.22 47.38 -15.18
CA VAL A 273 -10.06 47.90 -15.94
C VAL A 273 -10.17 47.57 -17.44
N ARG A 274 -10.61 46.36 -17.79
CA ARG A 274 -10.76 45.95 -19.21
C ARG A 274 -11.91 46.62 -19.92
N ARG A 275 -13.04 46.83 -19.23
CA ARG A 275 -14.13 47.64 -19.76
C ARG A 275 -13.64 49.07 -20.02
N GLU A 276 -12.96 49.70 -19.05
CA GLU A 276 -12.41 51.04 -19.21
C GLU A 276 -11.37 51.12 -20.34
N GLU A 277 -10.50 50.12 -20.50
CA GLU A 277 -9.56 49.99 -21.63
C GLU A 277 -10.29 50.01 -22.99
N LEU A 278 -11.33 49.18 -23.14
CA LEU A 278 -12.13 49.11 -24.36
C LEU A 278 -12.90 50.41 -24.63
N GLN A 279 -13.32 51.09 -23.56
CA GLN A 279 -14.12 52.32 -23.64
C GLN A 279 -13.27 53.59 -23.75
N ALA A 280 -11.98 53.59 -23.39
CA ALA A 280 -11.11 54.78 -23.39
C ALA A 280 -10.99 55.47 -24.76
N VAL A 281 -11.25 54.73 -25.84
CA VAL A 281 -11.27 55.22 -27.23
C VAL A 281 -12.66 55.63 -27.71
N HIS A 282 -13.69 55.54 -26.85
CA HIS A 282 -15.07 55.91 -27.19
C HIS A 282 -15.18 57.39 -27.56
N GLN A 283 -14.55 58.27 -26.79
CA GLN A 283 -14.50 59.72 -27.06
C GLN A 283 -13.04 60.16 -27.21
N ARG A 284 -12.68 60.55 -28.43
CA ARG A 284 -11.36 61.13 -28.75
C ARG A 284 -11.54 62.35 -29.61
N CYS A 285 -10.86 63.43 -29.23
CA CYS A 285 -10.82 64.66 -30.00
C CYS A 285 -9.41 64.85 -30.56
N THR A 286 -9.32 65.40 -31.77
CA THR A 286 -8.07 65.93 -32.31
C THR A 286 -8.07 67.44 -32.14
N ALA A 287 -6.98 68.00 -31.62
CA ALA A 287 -6.82 69.44 -31.48
C ALA A 287 -5.53 69.88 -32.17
N VAL A 288 -5.56 70.98 -32.89
CA VAL A 288 -4.36 71.59 -33.50
C VAL A 288 -4.22 73.01 -32.99
N GLY A 289 -2.99 73.44 -32.71
CA GLY A 289 -2.75 74.81 -32.29
C GLY A 289 -1.28 75.13 -32.05
N THR A 290 -1.07 76.26 -31.38
CA THR A 290 0.24 76.83 -31.06
C THR A 290 0.58 76.73 -29.56
N VAL A 291 -0.15 75.91 -28.82
CA VAL A 291 -0.03 75.74 -27.36
C VAL A 291 1.21 74.94 -26.97
N ARG A 292 2.23 75.65 -26.46
CA ARG A 292 3.58 75.11 -26.24
C ARG A 292 3.69 74.27 -24.98
N GLY A 293 2.88 74.53 -23.96
CA GLY A 293 2.98 73.84 -22.66
C GLY A 293 2.29 72.48 -22.56
N LEU A 294 1.47 72.06 -23.53
CA LEU A 294 0.69 70.82 -23.43
C LEU A 294 1.49 69.57 -23.84
N PHE A 295 1.43 68.52 -23.02
CA PHE A 295 2.16 67.25 -23.19
C PHE A 295 1.33 66.03 -22.84
N SER A 296 1.67 64.86 -23.39
CA SER A 296 0.96 63.62 -23.05
C SER A 296 0.96 63.36 -21.53
N GLY A 297 -0.22 63.08 -20.97
CA GLY A 297 -0.40 62.86 -19.53
C GLY A 297 -0.79 64.11 -18.71
N CYS A 298 -0.79 65.31 -19.30
CA CYS A 298 -1.31 66.50 -18.63
C CYS A 298 -2.84 66.64 -18.82
N LYS A 299 -3.46 67.46 -17.97
CA LYS A 299 -4.85 67.90 -18.14
C LYS A 299 -4.93 69.39 -18.50
N PHE A 300 -6.00 69.78 -19.17
CA PHE A 300 -6.35 71.19 -19.38
C PHE A 300 -7.86 71.34 -19.58
N LYS A 301 -8.38 72.55 -19.34
CA LYS A 301 -9.77 72.89 -19.65
C LYS A 301 -9.86 73.65 -20.98
N LEU A 302 -10.68 73.17 -21.91
CA LEU A 302 -11.00 73.90 -23.15
C LEU A 302 -12.02 75.01 -22.85
N GLU A 303 -11.78 76.21 -23.37
CA GLU A 303 -12.72 77.34 -23.28
C GLU A 303 -12.94 77.99 -24.66
N SER A 304 -14.09 78.64 -24.85
CA SER A 304 -14.47 79.37 -26.07
C SER A 304 -14.68 78.53 -27.34
N PHE A 305 -14.85 77.21 -27.25
CA PHE A 305 -15.31 76.42 -28.40
C PHE A 305 -16.82 76.64 -28.64
N PRO A 306 -17.30 76.83 -29.90
CA PRO A 306 -18.71 77.12 -30.19
C PRO A 306 -19.72 76.09 -29.68
N ARG A 307 -19.31 74.82 -29.51
CA ARG A 307 -20.15 73.75 -28.98
C ARG A 307 -19.90 73.61 -27.48
N ASP A 308 -20.84 74.09 -26.67
CA ASP A 308 -20.64 74.28 -25.21
C ASP A 308 -20.28 72.99 -24.45
N ASP A 309 -20.84 71.84 -24.85
CA ASP A 309 -20.55 70.53 -24.22
C ASP A 309 -19.08 70.09 -24.38
N GLN A 310 -18.32 70.72 -25.28
CA GLN A 310 -16.90 70.49 -25.45
C GLN A 310 -16.04 71.34 -24.52
N ASN A 311 -16.54 72.40 -23.89
CA ASN A 311 -15.76 73.28 -23.00
C ASN A 311 -15.59 72.66 -21.60
N GLN A 312 -14.81 71.60 -21.51
CA GLN A 312 -14.58 70.79 -20.30
C GLN A 312 -13.11 70.40 -20.11
N ASP A 313 -12.81 69.63 -19.06
CA ASP A 313 -11.47 69.11 -18.78
C ASP A 313 -11.11 67.91 -19.67
N TYR A 314 -9.97 68.01 -20.35
CA TYR A 314 -9.39 66.98 -21.20
C TYR A 314 -8.05 66.48 -20.68
N LEU A 315 -7.80 65.20 -20.91
CA LEU A 315 -6.50 64.56 -20.84
C LEU A 315 -5.84 64.61 -22.22
N VAL A 316 -4.59 65.05 -22.29
CA VAL A 316 -3.77 64.90 -23.50
C VAL A 316 -3.24 63.46 -23.55
N ILE A 317 -3.72 62.67 -24.52
CA ILE A 317 -3.28 61.29 -24.74
C ILE A 317 -2.00 61.26 -25.55
N SER A 318 -1.91 62.08 -26.61
CA SER A 318 -0.74 62.17 -27.48
C SER A 318 -0.51 63.60 -27.92
N ALA A 319 0.74 63.95 -28.17
CA ALA A 319 1.11 65.24 -28.73
C ALA A 319 2.22 65.07 -29.77
N GLU A 320 1.99 65.63 -30.95
CA GLU A 320 2.96 65.69 -32.04
C GLU A 320 3.43 67.14 -32.21
N TYR A 321 4.73 67.34 -32.03
CA TYR A 321 5.37 68.66 -32.03
C TYR A 321 6.11 68.91 -33.34
N ARG A 322 6.03 70.16 -33.79
CA ARG A 322 6.94 70.72 -34.78
C ARG A 322 7.40 72.08 -34.27
N LEU A 323 8.69 72.20 -33.97
CA LEU A 323 9.35 73.42 -33.55
C LEU A 323 10.50 73.71 -34.52
N PHE A 324 10.61 74.94 -35.00
CA PHE A 324 11.67 75.37 -35.92
C PHE A 324 12.33 76.65 -35.44
N ASP A 325 13.66 76.71 -35.55
CA ASP A 325 14.41 77.95 -35.36
C ASP A 325 14.18 78.89 -36.56
N PRO A 326 13.76 80.14 -36.35
CA PRO A 326 13.50 81.10 -37.43
C PRO A 326 14.73 81.42 -38.29
N GLY A 327 15.94 81.33 -37.72
CA GLY A 327 17.20 81.70 -38.36
C GLY A 327 17.73 80.71 -39.40
N TYR A 328 17.20 79.49 -39.43
CA TYR A 328 17.66 78.41 -40.33
C TYR A 328 16.59 77.92 -41.31
N ARG A 329 15.60 78.77 -41.62
CA ARG A 329 14.53 78.48 -42.60
C ARG A 329 14.98 78.63 -44.05
N THR A 330 14.41 77.82 -44.94
CA THR A 330 14.52 78.06 -46.40
C THR A 330 13.60 79.20 -46.82
N GLN A 331 13.99 80.01 -47.83
CA GLN A 331 13.28 81.24 -48.23
C GLN A 331 11.80 81.05 -48.65
N ASN A 332 11.34 79.82 -48.90
CA ASN A 332 9.95 79.51 -49.29
C ASN A 332 8.98 79.23 -48.12
N GLU A 333 9.46 79.16 -46.87
CA GLU A 333 8.63 78.83 -45.68
C GLU A 333 8.42 80.01 -44.72
N ALA A 334 8.73 81.24 -45.15
CA ALA A 334 8.75 82.45 -44.32
C ALA A 334 7.39 82.86 -43.71
N TYR A 335 6.28 82.17 -44.05
CA TYR A 335 4.92 82.44 -43.57
C TYR A 335 4.33 81.37 -42.65
N THR A 336 5.09 80.34 -42.25
CA THR A 336 4.61 79.27 -41.34
C THR A 336 4.91 79.52 -39.86
N GLU A 337 4.02 79.10 -38.97
CA GLU A 337 4.17 79.20 -37.51
C GLU A 337 5.44 78.48 -37.01
N ASN A 338 6.17 79.06 -36.05
CA ASN A 338 7.44 78.51 -35.51
C ASN A 338 7.22 77.26 -34.64
N PHE A 339 6.03 77.15 -34.05
CA PHE A 339 5.63 76.02 -33.24
C PHE A 339 4.23 75.58 -33.64
N ARG A 340 4.05 74.28 -33.85
CA ARG A 340 2.74 73.66 -34.07
C ARG A 340 2.66 72.38 -33.26
N VAL A 341 1.50 72.15 -32.65
CA VAL A 341 1.19 70.90 -31.97
C VAL A 341 -0.11 70.30 -32.50
N VAL A 342 -0.12 68.98 -32.69
CA VAL A 342 -1.32 68.18 -32.93
C VAL A 342 -1.53 67.27 -31.73
N LEU A 343 -2.65 67.44 -31.05
CA LEU A 343 -3.00 66.74 -29.82
C LEU A 343 -4.09 65.72 -30.08
N GLY A 344 -3.90 64.51 -29.57
CA GLY A 344 -4.98 63.55 -29.34
C GLY A 344 -5.42 63.69 -27.90
N VAL A 345 -6.68 64.02 -27.66
CA VAL A 345 -7.20 64.30 -26.31
C VAL A 345 -8.48 63.53 -26.04
N ALA A 346 -8.79 63.28 -24.77
CA ALA A 346 -10.03 62.66 -24.34
C ALA A 346 -10.62 63.36 -23.10
N PRO A 347 -11.95 63.43 -22.94
CA PRO A 347 -12.57 64.00 -21.74
C PRO A 347 -12.14 63.25 -20.48
N THR A 348 -11.80 63.99 -19.42
CA THR A 348 -11.36 63.39 -18.14
C THR A 348 -12.48 62.65 -17.38
N LYS A 349 -13.75 62.86 -17.78
CA LYS A 349 -14.91 62.12 -17.28
C LYS A 349 -14.89 60.64 -17.68
N LEU A 350 -14.19 60.31 -18.77
CA LEU A 350 -14.00 58.94 -19.23
C LEU A 350 -12.67 58.42 -18.69
N PRO A 351 -12.66 57.38 -17.84
CA PRO A 351 -11.40 56.79 -17.37
C PRO A 351 -10.55 56.31 -18.54
N TYR A 352 -9.24 56.58 -18.46
CA TYR A 352 -8.26 56.06 -19.39
C TYR A 352 -7.56 54.85 -18.79
N ARG A 353 -7.43 53.80 -19.60
CA ARG A 353 -6.54 52.67 -19.36
C ARG A 353 -5.70 52.44 -20.61
N PRO A 354 -4.44 52.01 -20.45
CA PRO A 354 -3.58 51.75 -21.59
C PRO A 354 -4.13 50.56 -22.41
N PRO A 355 -4.08 50.62 -23.75
CA PRO A 355 -4.40 49.47 -24.57
C PRO A 355 -3.35 48.37 -24.40
N ARG A 356 -3.76 47.11 -24.32
CA ARG A 356 -2.86 45.94 -24.28
C ARG A 356 -2.27 45.64 -25.67
N ILE A 357 -1.27 46.40 -26.08
CA ILE A 357 -0.60 46.21 -27.38
C ILE A 357 0.69 45.39 -27.26
N THR A 358 1.27 45.33 -26.06
CA THR A 358 2.56 44.68 -25.88
C THR A 358 2.33 43.16 -25.92
N PRO A 359 2.97 42.43 -26.86
CA PRO A 359 2.76 41.00 -26.99
C PRO A 359 3.07 40.28 -25.67
N ARG A 360 2.20 39.35 -25.27
CA ARG A 360 2.52 38.45 -24.16
C ARG A 360 3.41 37.33 -24.67
N PRO A 361 4.42 36.89 -23.89
CA PRO A 361 5.19 35.71 -24.23
C PRO A 361 4.29 34.48 -24.25
N ILE A 362 4.53 33.56 -25.18
CA ILE A 362 3.80 32.31 -25.32
C ILE A 362 4.81 31.16 -25.37
N MET A 363 4.65 30.20 -24.45
CA MET A 363 5.35 28.93 -24.47
C MET A 363 4.81 28.09 -25.61
N ARG A 364 5.59 27.98 -26.69
CA ARG A 364 5.16 27.29 -27.93
C ARG A 364 4.99 25.78 -27.77
N GLY A 365 5.54 25.21 -26.70
CA GLY A 365 5.47 23.78 -26.41
C GLY A 365 6.11 23.46 -25.07
N PRO A 366 6.05 22.18 -24.67
CA PRO A 366 6.58 21.74 -23.39
C PRO A 366 8.11 21.84 -23.35
N GLN A 367 8.63 21.99 -22.13
CA GLN A 367 10.07 22.03 -21.84
C GLN A 367 10.40 21.02 -20.76
N THR A 368 11.67 20.64 -20.65
CA THR A 368 12.14 19.85 -19.51
C THR A 368 12.65 20.75 -18.39
N ALA A 369 12.47 20.31 -17.15
CA ALA A 369 13.01 20.97 -15.96
C ALA A 369 13.50 19.93 -14.95
N THR A 370 14.38 20.35 -14.03
CA THR A 370 14.87 19.49 -12.94
C THR A 370 14.03 19.72 -11.69
N VAL A 371 13.56 18.67 -11.02
CA VAL A 371 12.85 18.77 -9.75
C VAL A 371 13.82 19.20 -8.65
N VAL A 372 13.41 20.16 -7.81
CA VAL A 372 14.26 20.76 -6.77
C VAL A 372 13.54 20.89 -5.43
N GLY A 373 14.29 21.05 -4.36
CA GLY A 373 13.77 21.21 -3.01
C GLY A 373 14.86 21.56 -1.99
N PRO A 374 14.54 21.54 -0.69
CA PRO A 374 15.51 21.84 0.36
C PRO A 374 16.70 20.85 0.38
N SER A 375 17.87 21.33 0.76
CA SER A 375 19.05 20.49 0.92
C SER A 375 18.82 19.39 1.98
N GLY A 376 19.27 18.15 1.68
CA GLY A 376 19.09 16.98 2.55
C GLY A 376 17.73 16.26 2.42
N GLU A 377 16.85 16.75 1.55
CA GLU A 377 15.60 16.08 1.18
C GLU A 377 15.77 15.30 -0.13
N GLU A 378 15.07 14.17 -0.27
CA GLU A 378 14.91 13.45 -1.56
C GLU A 378 13.57 13.78 -2.22
N ILE A 379 12.57 14.17 -1.44
CA ILE A 379 11.20 14.42 -1.88
C ILE A 379 10.74 15.73 -1.23
N PHE A 380 10.30 16.69 -2.04
CA PHE A 380 9.70 17.93 -1.57
C PHE A 380 8.38 18.18 -2.29
N THR A 381 7.28 18.00 -1.56
CA THR A 381 5.91 18.03 -2.09
C THR A 381 4.95 18.66 -1.10
N ASP A 382 3.78 19.12 -1.59
CA ASP A 382 2.70 19.64 -0.75
C ASP A 382 1.46 18.71 -0.72
N LYS A 383 0.37 19.18 -0.07
CA LYS A 383 -0.91 18.46 0.07
C LYS A 383 -1.58 18.08 -1.27
N TYR A 384 -1.16 18.66 -2.39
CA TYR A 384 -1.71 18.41 -3.72
C TYR A 384 -0.75 17.59 -4.61
N ALA A 385 0.29 17.00 -4.02
CA ALA A 385 1.33 16.28 -4.74
C ALA A 385 2.06 17.16 -5.79
N ARG A 386 2.15 18.47 -5.55
CA ARG A 386 2.92 19.40 -6.39
C ARG A 386 4.39 19.35 -6.01
N VAL A 387 5.27 19.60 -6.96
CA VAL A 387 6.71 19.72 -6.73
C VAL A 387 7.23 21.06 -7.24
N LYS A 388 8.45 21.43 -6.86
CA LYS A 388 9.14 22.60 -7.43
C LYS A 388 10.17 22.15 -8.45
N VAL A 389 10.42 23.01 -9.43
CA VAL A 389 11.36 22.73 -10.52
C VAL A 389 12.30 23.90 -10.74
N GLN A 390 13.46 23.63 -11.33
CA GLN A 390 14.29 24.64 -11.96
C GLN A 390 14.35 24.39 -13.46
N PHE A 391 13.93 25.40 -14.22
CA PHE A 391 14.04 25.40 -15.67
C PHE A 391 15.49 25.58 -16.12
N HIS A 392 15.83 25.03 -17.28
CA HIS A 392 17.19 25.08 -17.81
C HIS A 392 17.63 26.50 -18.21
N TRP A 393 16.68 27.39 -18.53
CA TRP A 393 16.94 28.80 -18.82
C TRP A 393 16.99 29.67 -17.57
N ASP A 394 16.57 29.16 -16.39
CA ASP A 394 16.63 29.92 -15.14
C ASP A 394 18.06 29.95 -14.61
N ARG A 395 18.76 31.03 -14.97
CA ARG A 395 20.13 31.34 -14.56
C ARG A 395 20.25 31.96 -13.16
N LEU A 396 19.14 32.39 -12.56
CA LEU A 396 19.14 33.05 -11.25
C LEU A 396 18.75 32.10 -10.10
N GLY A 397 18.04 31.00 -10.43
CA GLY A 397 17.70 29.93 -9.51
C GLY A 397 18.92 29.20 -8.95
N LYS A 398 18.83 28.79 -7.68
CA LYS A 398 19.91 28.17 -6.90
C LYS A 398 19.80 26.65 -6.77
N LYS A 399 18.88 26.03 -7.51
CA LYS A 399 18.50 24.62 -7.44
C LYS A 399 17.99 24.21 -6.07
N ASP A 400 17.19 25.10 -5.47
CA ASP A 400 16.61 24.93 -4.13
C ASP A 400 15.08 25.12 -4.13
N GLN A 401 14.45 25.10 -2.95
CA GLN A 401 13.01 25.29 -2.76
C GLN A 401 12.47 26.66 -3.20
N ASN A 402 13.33 27.60 -3.60
CA ASN A 402 12.94 28.93 -4.04
C ASN A 402 13.03 29.10 -5.57
N SER A 403 13.36 28.04 -6.32
CA SER A 403 13.58 28.14 -7.78
C SER A 403 12.27 28.39 -8.56
N SER A 404 11.15 27.82 -8.13
CA SER A 404 9.83 28.02 -8.76
C SER A 404 8.68 28.06 -7.74
N CYS A 405 7.48 28.34 -8.23
CA CYS A 405 6.24 28.00 -7.54
C CYS A 405 6.03 26.48 -7.45
N PHE A 406 5.01 26.06 -6.71
CA PHE A 406 4.58 24.66 -6.72
C PHE A 406 3.84 24.33 -8.02
N VAL A 407 4.36 23.37 -8.77
CA VAL A 407 3.86 22.93 -10.07
C VAL A 407 3.09 21.62 -9.91
N ARG A 408 1.85 21.58 -10.41
CA ARG A 408 1.02 20.36 -10.41
C ARG A 408 1.63 19.28 -11.28
N VAL A 409 1.53 18.04 -10.82
CA VAL A 409 2.06 16.86 -11.51
C VAL A 409 0.90 16.02 -12.02
N SER A 410 0.84 15.85 -13.34
CA SER A 410 -0.06 14.90 -13.99
C SER A 410 0.19 13.50 -13.44
N GLN A 411 -0.90 12.80 -13.12
CA GLN A 411 -0.87 11.43 -12.63
C GLN A 411 -1.54 10.52 -13.66
N THR A 412 -1.13 9.25 -13.68
CA THR A 412 -1.71 8.23 -14.59
C THR A 412 -3.23 8.08 -14.41
N TRP A 413 -3.71 8.20 -13.17
CA TRP A 413 -5.14 8.17 -12.83
C TRP A 413 -5.38 8.95 -11.53
N ALA A 414 -6.33 9.89 -11.50
CA ALA A 414 -6.59 10.72 -10.33
C ALA A 414 -8.10 10.86 -10.06
N GLY A 415 -8.54 10.43 -8.88
CA GLY A 415 -9.92 10.54 -8.40
C GLY A 415 -10.02 11.07 -6.97
N SER A 416 -11.25 11.25 -6.47
CA SER A 416 -11.49 11.79 -5.12
C SER A 416 -11.13 10.75 -4.05
N GLY A 417 -9.90 10.82 -3.52
CA GLY A 417 -9.39 9.91 -2.48
C GLY A 417 -8.84 8.58 -2.99
N TRP A 418 -8.66 8.43 -4.31
CA TRP A 418 -8.14 7.20 -4.94
C TRP A 418 -7.42 7.54 -6.26
N GLY A 419 -6.54 6.65 -6.73
CA GLY A 419 -5.79 6.83 -7.98
C GLY A 419 -4.32 6.40 -7.86
N PHE A 420 -3.53 6.74 -8.88
CA PHE A 420 -2.07 6.57 -8.89
C PHE A 420 -1.40 7.83 -8.35
N ILE A 421 -0.41 7.64 -7.48
CA ILE A 421 0.49 8.70 -7.04
C ILE A 421 1.92 8.20 -7.19
N GLN A 422 2.66 8.82 -8.10
CA GLN A 422 4.11 8.78 -8.08
C GLN A 422 4.57 10.23 -7.97
N ILE A 423 5.36 10.59 -6.97
CA ILE A 423 5.82 11.98 -6.81
C ILE A 423 7.23 12.08 -7.40
N PRO A 424 7.49 13.00 -8.35
CA PRO A 424 8.84 13.24 -8.84
C PRO A 424 9.79 13.60 -7.70
N ARG A 425 10.98 13.00 -7.67
CA ARG A 425 11.99 13.24 -6.64
C ARG A 425 12.96 14.33 -7.04
N ILE A 426 13.58 14.97 -6.06
CA ILE A 426 14.61 15.99 -6.28
C ILE A 426 15.74 15.39 -7.14
N GLY A 427 16.17 16.12 -8.17
CA GLY A 427 17.15 15.68 -9.15
C GLY A 427 16.57 15.06 -10.42
N GLN A 428 15.33 14.55 -10.38
CA GLN A 428 14.71 13.93 -11.55
C GLN A 428 14.28 14.97 -12.60
N GLU A 429 14.30 14.55 -13.86
CA GLU A 429 13.87 15.36 -14.99
C GLU A 429 12.40 15.14 -15.33
N VAL A 430 11.67 16.24 -15.46
CA VAL A 430 10.23 16.26 -15.75
C VAL A 430 9.94 17.09 -16.99
N ILE A 431 8.87 16.73 -17.71
CA ILE A 431 8.32 17.53 -18.80
C ILE A 431 7.28 18.47 -18.21
N VAL A 432 7.45 19.76 -18.46
CA VAL A 432 6.58 20.86 -18.03
C VAL A 432 5.92 21.47 -19.25
N ASP A 433 4.59 21.43 -19.27
CA ASP A 433 3.76 22.16 -20.21
C ASP A 433 3.20 23.43 -19.53
N PHE A 434 2.53 24.28 -20.29
CA PHE A 434 2.05 25.59 -19.82
C PHE A 434 0.61 25.81 -20.25
N ILE A 435 -0.29 26.06 -19.29
CA ILE A 435 -1.71 26.22 -19.57
C ILE A 435 -1.92 27.45 -20.46
N GLU A 436 -2.59 27.26 -21.62
CA GLU A 436 -2.74 28.29 -22.67
C GLU A 436 -1.41 28.86 -23.20
N GLY A 437 -0.31 28.14 -22.98
CA GLY A 437 1.04 28.61 -23.29
C GLY A 437 1.51 29.76 -22.39
N ASP A 438 0.83 30.07 -21.28
CA ASP A 438 1.24 31.15 -20.37
C ASP A 438 2.45 30.70 -19.51
N PRO A 439 3.62 31.37 -19.60
CA PRO A 439 4.78 31.04 -18.79
C PRO A 439 4.52 31.07 -17.27
N ASP A 440 3.50 31.80 -16.83
CA ASP A 440 3.11 31.93 -15.43
C ASP A 440 2.32 30.69 -14.91
N LEU A 441 1.89 29.78 -15.79
CA LEU A 441 1.02 28.65 -15.47
C LEU A 441 1.63 27.27 -15.84
N PRO A 442 2.78 26.89 -15.24
CA PRO A 442 3.40 25.59 -15.51
C PRO A 442 2.59 24.42 -14.95
N ILE A 443 2.63 23.29 -15.65
CA ILE A 443 2.08 21.99 -15.24
C ILE A 443 2.99 20.85 -15.72
N ILE A 444 3.37 19.94 -14.83
CA ILE A 444 4.19 18.77 -15.18
C ILE A 444 3.30 17.71 -15.83
N THR A 445 3.64 17.29 -17.05
CA THR A 445 2.86 16.35 -17.86
C THR A 445 3.56 15.01 -18.07
N GLY A 446 4.86 14.91 -17.77
CA GLY A 446 5.62 13.69 -17.98
C GLY A 446 6.97 13.64 -17.25
N ARG A 447 7.67 12.52 -17.44
CA ARG A 447 9.00 12.24 -16.89
C ARG A 447 9.85 11.60 -17.97
N VAL A 448 11.14 11.86 -17.91
CA VAL A 448 12.11 11.29 -18.85
C VAL A 448 13.33 10.80 -18.09
N TYR A 449 13.91 9.71 -18.57
CA TYR A 449 15.24 9.27 -18.16
C TYR A 449 16.30 10.07 -18.92
N ASN A 450 17.49 10.18 -18.34
CA ASN A 450 18.64 10.84 -18.94
C ASN A 450 19.94 10.12 -18.53
N ALA A 451 21.11 10.66 -18.88
CA ALA A 451 22.38 10.01 -18.59
C ALA A 451 22.73 9.92 -17.09
N ALA A 452 22.16 10.78 -16.25
CA ALA A 452 22.31 10.72 -14.80
C ALA A 452 21.23 9.83 -14.15
N GLU A 453 20.02 9.84 -14.70
CA GLU A 453 18.86 9.07 -14.27
C GLU A 453 18.54 8.02 -15.34
N MET A 454 19.32 6.94 -15.39
CA MET A 454 19.14 5.89 -16.40
C MET A 454 17.91 5.01 -16.13
N PRO A 455 17.32 4.39 -17.16
CA PRO A 455 16.25 3.41 -16.99
C PRO A 455 16.66 2.25 -16.06
N PRO A 456 15.72 1.64 -15.31
CA PRO A 456 16.01 0.65 -14.27
C PRO A 456 16.53 -0.69 -14.82
N TYR A 457 16.30 -0.97 -16.10
CA TYR A 457 16.69 -2.21 -16.77
C TYR A 457 17.81 -1.90 -17.78
N GLY A 458 18.80 -2.79 -17.87
CA GLY A 458 19.98 -2.58 -18.72
C GLY A 458 19.61 -2.58 -20.21
N LEU A 459 19.35 -1.40 -20.76
CA LEU A 459 19.01 -1.22 -22.17
C LEU A 459 20.28 -1.06 -23.04
N PRO A 460 20.26 -1.56 -24.30
CA PRO A 460 19.14 -2.19 -25.00
C PRO A 460 18.97 -3.70 -24.75
N ALA A 461 19.83 -4.33 -23.93
CA ALA A 461 19.84 -5.79 -23.74
C ALA A 461 18.51 -6.35 -23.20
N ASN A 462 17.86 -5.60 -22.30
CA ASN A 462 16.60 -5.99 -21.65
C ASN A 462 15.39 -5.24 -22.22
N ALA A 463 15.31 -5.07 -23.54
CA ALA A 463 14.22 -4.33 -24.19
C ALA A 463 12.82 -4.95 -24.00
N THR A 464 12.74 -6.23 -23.63
CA THR A 464 11.49 -6.95 -23.34
C THR A 464 11.04 -6.82 -21.87
N GLN A 465 11.80 -6.12 -21.03
CA GLN A 465 11.44 -5.88 -19.62
C GLN A 465 10.66 -4.58 -19.46
N SER A 466 9.55 -4.65 -18.74
CA SER A 466 8.70 -3.50 -18.40
C SER A 466 8.21 -3.59 -16.95
N GLY A 467 7.86 -2.46 -16.33
CA GLY A 467 7.33 -2.49 -14.97
C GLY A 467 7.55 -1.23 -14.16
N TRP A 468 7.38 -1.37 -12.84
CA TRP A 468 7.60 -0.31 -11.86
C TRP A 468 8.64 -0.75 -10.84
N LYS A 469 9.68 0.07 -10.68
CA LYS A 469 10.72 -0.11 -9.67
C LYS A 469 10.80 1.15 -8.81
N SER A 470 10.60 0.99 -7.50
CA SER A 470 10.73 2.09 -6.55
C SER A 470 12.17 2.22 -6.06
N ASN A 471 12.44 3.19 -5.18
CA ASN A 471 13.67 3.23 -4.40
C ASN A 471 13.32 3.65 -2.96
N SER A 472 13.85 2.98 -1.95
CA SER A 472 13.66 3.37 -0.55
C SER A 472 14.09 4.83 -0.34
N SER A 473 13.35 5.57 0.49
CA SER A 473 13.63 6.99 0.81
C SER A 473 13.46 7.20 2.31
N LYS A 474 14.34 7.94 3.00
CA LYS A 474 15.58 8.59 2.50
C LYS A 474 16.81 7.69 2.64
N GLY A 475 17.87 7.98 1.88
CA GLY A 475 19.18 7.33 1.94
C GLY A 475 19.23 5.98 1.21
N GLY A 476 18.61 5.91 0.03
CA GLY A 476 18.23 4.67 -0.66
C GLY A 476 19.28 3.55 -0.67
N GLY A 477 18.79 2.30 -0.56
CA GLY A 477 19.57 1.06 -0.51
C GLY A 477 18.72 -0.21 -0.68
N GLY A 478 17.51 -0.06 -1.24
CA GLY A 478 16.53 -1.13 -1.43
C GLY A 478 15.36 -0.67 -2.30
N TYR A 479 14.52 -1.59 -2.77
CA TYR A 479 13.42 -1.28 -3.69
C TYR A 479 12.27 -2.28 -3.61
N ASN A 480 11.07 -1.79 -3.96
CA ASN A 480 9.93 -2.62 -4.32
C ASN A 480 9.84 -2.66 -5.85
N GLU A 481 9.39 -3.77 -6.41
CA GLU A 481 9.32 -3.95 -7.87
C GLU A 481 8.13 -4.82 -8.28
N LEU A 482 7.49 -4.44 -9.39
CA LEU A 482 6.65 -5.29 -10.20
C LEU A 482 7.17 -5.20 -11.63
N MET A 483 7.75 -6.28 -12.14
CA MET A 483 8.40 -6.36 -13.45
C MET A 483 7.81 -7.50 -14.27
N PHE A 484 7.60 -7.24 -15.56
CA PHE A 484 7.15 -8.17 -16.58
C PHE A 484 8.28 -8.36 -17.60
N GLU A 485 8.68 -9.60 -17.83
CA GLU A 485 9.61 -10.03 -18.87
C GLU A 485 8.83 -10.76 -19.95
N ASP A 486 8.84 -10.19 -21.17
CA ASP A 486 8.13 -10.70 -22.34
C ASP A 486 9.05 -11.45 -23.33
N LYS A 487 10.25 -11.84 -22.90
CA LYS A 487 11.13 -12.68 -23.71
C LYS A 487 10.56 -14.08 -23.90
N ALA A 488 10.19 -14.41 -25.13
CA ALA A 488 9.57 -15.69 -25.49
C ALA A 488 10.36 -16.91 -24.99
N GLY A 489 9.68 -17.81 -24.28
CA GLY A 489 10.26 -19.01 -23.67
C GLY A 489 11.05 -18.75 -22.39
N SER A 490 11.00 -17.52 -21.86
CA SER A 490 11.64 -17.10 -20.61
C SER A 490 10.81 -16.01 -19.91
N GLU A 491 9.49 -16.01 -20.14
CA GLU A 491 8.57 -15.04 -19.59
C GLU A 491 8.54 -15.10 -18.06
N LEU A 492 8.50 -13.94 -17.41
CA LEU A 492 8.53 -13.83 -15.96
C LEU A 492 7.71 -12.65 -15.48
N VAL A 493 6.93 -12.86 -14.41
CA VAL A 493 6.41 -11.78 -13.58
C VAL A 493 7.18 -11.80 -12.27
N ASN A 494 8.00 -10.78 -12.03
CA ASN A 494 8.74 -10.61 -10.78
C ASN A 494 8.00 -9.63 -9.87
N PHE A 495 7.72 -10.05 -8.65
CA PHE A 495 7.17 -9.19 -7.60
C PHE A 495 8.08 -9.21 -6.38
N GLN A 496 8.69 -8.06 -6.07
CA GLN A 496 9.60 -7.90 -4.93
C GLN A 496 9.04 -6.87 -3.95
N ALA A 497 8.95 -7.27 -2.68
CA ALA A 497 8.74 -6.37 -1.56
C ALA A 497 10.05 -6.22 -0.78
N GLN A 498 10.50 -4.99 -0.53
CA GLN A 498 11.75 -4.72 0.20
C GLN A 498 11.67 -5.15 1.68
N LYS A 499 10.46 -5.16 2.26
CA LYS A 499 10.22 -5.47 3.66
C LYS A 499 8.93 -6.26 3.84
N ASP A 500 7.83 -5.61 4.23
CA ASP A 500 6.57 -6.27 4.53
C ASP A 500 5.68 -6.36 3.28
N HIS A 501 5.08 -7.51 3.02
CA HIS A 501 4.04 -7.69 2.00
C HIS A 501 2.73 -8.11 2.65
N HIS A 502 1.73 -7.22 2.60
CA HIS A 502 0.37 -7.51 3.08
C HIS A 502 -0.57 -7.74 1.89
N LEU A 503 -1.16 -8.93 1.81
CA LEU A 503 -2.14 -9.30 0.80
C LEU A 503 -3.51 -9.51 1.47
N LEU A 504 -4.48 -8.67 1.14
CA LEU A 504 -5.87 -8.80 1.61
C LEU A 504 -6.80 -9.06 0.42
N ILE A 505 -7.51 -10.19 0.47
CA ILE A 505 -8.50 -10.58 -0.54
C ILE A 505 -9.84 -10.70 0.18
N LYS A 506 -10.82 -9.91 -0.25
CA LYS A 506 -12.12 -9.77 0.45
C LYS A 506 -13.15 -10.85 0.07
N HIS A 507 -12.89 -11.62 -0.98
CA HIS A 507 -13.75 -12.70 -1.44
C HIS A 507 -12.87 -13.90 -1.81
N ASP A 508 -12.83 -14.30 -3.07
CA ASP A 508 -12.12 -15.51 -3.50
C ASP A 508 -10.71 -15.22 -4.00
N ARG A 509 -9.77 -16.11 -3.65
CA ARG A 509 -8.45 -16.21 -4.26
C ARG A 509 -8.33 -17.52 -5.01
N ASN A 510 -8.25 -17.46 -6.33
CA ASN A 510 -7.92 -18.62 -7.16
C ASN A 510 -6.44 -18.56 -7.55
N LYS A 511 -5.72 -19.69 -7.45
CA LYS A 511 -4.33 -19.84 -7.90
C LYS A 511 -4.21 -21.16 -8.66
N THR A 512 -3.74 -21.11 -9.90
CA THR A 512 -3.46 -22.29 -10.72
C THR A 512 -2.01 -22.22 -11.17
N VAL A 513 -1.24 -23.27 -10.87
CA VAL A 513 0.15 -23.44 -11.30
C VAL A 513 0.20 -24.74 -12.11
N GLN A 514 0.56 -24.65 -13.39
CA GLN A 514 0.50 -25.80 -14.31
C GLN A 514 1.75 -26.70 -14.27
N HIS A 515 2.81 -26.25 -13.61
CA HIS A 515 4.05 -27.00 -13.42
C HIS A 515 4.38 -27.00 -11.92
N ASP A 516 5.50 -26.42 -11.50
CA ASP A 516 5.97 -26.50 -10.12
C ASP A 516 5.65 -25.25 -9.30
N GLN A 517 5.36 -25.46 -8.01
CA GLN A 517 5.34 -24.42 -6.99
C GLN A 517 6.34 -24.78 -5.88
N SER A 518 7.17 -23.81 -5.49
CA SER A 518 8.09 -23.94 -4.35
C SER A 518 7.91 -22.73 -3.43
N ASP A 519 7.63 -22.99 -2.16
CA ASP A 519 7.52 -21.99 -1.12
C ASP A 519 8.59 -22.24 -0.05
N ARG A 520 9.31 -21.20 0.37
CA ARG A 520 10.32 -21.25 1.44
C ARG A 520 10.06 -20.15 2.45
N ILE A 521 9.99 -20.54 3.72
CA ILE A 521 9.85 -19.65 4.88
C ILE A 521 11.01 -19.95 5.82
N ASP A 522 11.88 -18.97 6.08
CA ASP A 522 13.10 -19.19 6.88
C ASP A 522 12.85 -19.17 8.40
N HIS A 523 11.71 -18.65 8.85
CA HIS A 523 11.34 -18.58 10.27
C HIS A 523 9.98 -19.27 10.51
N ASP A 524 8.92 -18.52 10.83
CA ASP A 524 7.63 -19.09 11.19
C ASP A 524 6.59 -18.99 10.08
N ALA A 525 5.79 -20.04 9.91
CA ALA A 525 4.58 -20.04 9.11
C ALA A 525 3.38 -20.42 9.99
N LYS A 526 2.29 -19.64 9.90
CA LYS A 526 1.00 -19.95 10.54
C LYS A 526 -0.08 -20.09 9.47
N HIS A 527 -0.73 -21.25 9.45
CA HIS A 527 -1.87 -21.51 8.57
C HIS A 527 -3.13 -21.72 9.43
N SER A 528 -4.24 -21.06 9.08
CA SER A 528 -5.51 -21.16 9.80
C SER A 528 -6.66 -21.13 8.81
N VAL A 529 -7.56 -22.12 8.91
CA VAL A 529 -8.72 -22.29 8.04
C VAL A 529 -9.96 -22.33 8.93
N GLY A 530 -10.95 -21.47 8.65
CA GLY A 530 -12.10 -21.27 9.53
C GLY A 530 -13.21 -22.32 9.40
N HIS A 531 -13.31 -23.00 8.26
CA HIS A 531 -14.31 -24.04 8.00
C HIS A 531 -13.61 -25.36 7.64
N ASN A 532 -13.42 -25.62 6.35
CA ASN A 532 -12.89 -26.89 5.85
C ASN A 532 -11.57 -26.68 5.12
N LEU A 533 -10.59 -27.55 5.40
CA LEU A 533 -9.39 -27.73 4.59
C LEU A 533 -9.51 -29.09 3.90
N ASP A 534 -9.51 -29.11 2.57
CA ASP A 534 -9.46 -30.32 1.76
C ASP A 534 -8.12 -30.35 1.02
N GLU A 535 -7.42 -31.48 1.09
CA GLU A 535 -6.07 -31.65 0.54
C GLU A 535 -6.00 -32.98 -0.21
N ASP A 536 -5.94 -32.91 -1.54
CA ASP A 536 -5.77 -34.06 -2.43
C ASP A 536 -4.33 -34.13 -2.96
N VAL A 537 -3.66 -35.26 -2.76
CA VAL A 537 -2.27 -35.49 -3.18
C VAL A 537 -2.20 -36.77 -4.00
N GLY A 538 -2.07 -36.63 -5.33
CA GLY A 538 -2.17 -37.77 -6.26
C GLY A 538 -1.02 -38.79 -6.24
N ASN A 539 0.08 -38.53 -5.53
CA ASN A 539 1.20 -39.48 -5.41
C ASN A 539 1.71 -39.57 -3.96
N ASN A 540 2.74 -38.80 -3.60
CA ASN A 540 3.38 -38.89 -2.28
C ASN A 540 3.23 -37.58 -1.49
N LYS A 541 2.82 -37.69 -0.23
CA LYS A 541 2.94 -36.63 0.78
C LYS A 541 4.03 -37.02 1.78
N THR A 542 5.09 -36.22 1.90
CA THR A 542 6.17 -36.43 2.89
C THR A 542 6.16 -35.31 3.90
N VAL A 543 6.08 -35.64 5.20
CA VAL A 543 6.14 -34.67 6.30
C VAL A 543 7.35 -35.00 7.18
N LYS A 544 8.21 -34.01 7.43
CA LYS A 544 9.36 -34.14 8.34
C LYS A 544 9.28 -33.06 9.41
N ILE A 545 9.17 -33.48 10.67
CA ILE A 545 9.11 -32.60 11.84
C ILE A 545 10.42 -32.75 12.64
N GLY A 546 11.04 -31.63 13.02
CA GLY A 546 12.34 -31.65 13.69
C GLY A 546 12.30 -31.84 15.21
N VAL A 547 11.20 -31.44 15.86
CA VAL A 547 11.04 -31.49 17.32
C VAL A 547 9.71 -32.18 17.67
N ASP A 548 8.61 -31.43 17.71
CA ASP A 548 7.31 -31.92 18.18
C ASP A 548 6.21 -31.72 17.14
N GLN A 549 5.32 -32.71 17.02
CA GLN A 549 4.03 -32.60 16.34
C GLN A 549 2.91 -32.81 17.37
N THR A 550 1.97 -31.88 17.46
CA THR A 550 0.76 -32.01 18.28
C THR A 550 -0.47 -31.93 17.39
N THR A 551 -1.37 -32.90 17.50
CA THR A 551 -2.65 -32.95 16.77
C THR A 551 -3.80 -33.04 17.78
N ASN A 552 -4.77 -32.13 17.70
CA ASN A 552 -5.95 -32.11 18.56
C ASN A 552 -7.21 -32.16 17.67
N ILE A 553 -8.06 -33.17 17.90
CA ILE A 553 -9.21 -33.49 17.06
C ILE A 553 -10.46 -33.40 17.92
N GLY A 554 -11.36 -32.47 17.58
CA GLY A 554 -12.52 -32.16 18.44
C GLY A 554 -13.69 -33.15 18.36
N SER A 555 -13.76 -33.97 17.31
CA SER A 555 -14.82 -34.97 17.13
C SER A 555 -14.26 -36.32 16.69
N ASN A 556 -14.09 -36.55 15.38
CA ASN A 556 -13.68 -37.85 14.86
C ASN A 556 -12.38 -37.73 14.07
N ASP A 557 -11.49 -38.71 14.25
CA ASP A 557 -10.37 -38.99 13.36
C ASP A 557 -10.68 -40.29 12.61
N THR A 558 -10.43 -40.35 11.30
CA THR A 558 -10.69 -41.55 10.49
C THR A 558 -9.55 -41.73 9.50
N GLU A 559 -8.75 -42.77 9.73
CA GLU A 559 -7.60 -43.13 8.89
C GLU A 559 -7.92 -44.43 8.13
N THR A 560 -7.76 -44.45 6.81
CA THR A 560 -7.85 -45.67 5.99
C THR A 560 -6.54 -45.85 5.22
N VAL A 561 -5.86 -46.97 5.42
CA VAL A 561 -4.59 -47.29 4.76
C VAL A 561 -4.76 -48.52 3.88
N GLY A 562 -4.55 -48.38 2.56
CA GLY A 562 -4.86 -49.43 1.59
C GLY A 562 -3.91 -50.63 1.55
N ALA A 563 -2.72 -50.53 2.17
CA ALA A 563 -1.73 -51.62 2.19
C ALA A 563 -1.11 -51.80 3.58
N ASN A 564 -0.05 -51.05 3.89
CA ASN A 564 0.70 -51.20 5.14
C ASN A 564 0.71 -49.89 5.92
N ARG A 565 0.35 -49.96 7.21
CA ARG A 565 0.61 -48.91 8.20
C ARG A 565 1.71 -49.40 9.13
N SER A 566 2.81 -48.65 9.25
CA SER A 566 3.92 -48.98 10.15
C SER A 566 4.14 -47.84 11.13
N LEU A 567 4.07 -48.14 12.42
CA LEU A 567 4.36 -47.19 13.51
C LEU A 567 5.59 -47.69 14.29
N THR A 568 6.54 -46.81 14.56
CA THR A 568 7.72 -47.12 15.38
C THR A 568 7.92 -46.01 16.41
N VAL A 569 7.87 -46.35 17.69
CA VAL A 569 8.05 -45.43 18.81
C VAL A 569 9.30 -45.85 19.58
N MET A 570 10.29 -44.96 19.73
CA MET A 570 11.60 -45.31 20.31
C MET A 570 11.60 -45.38 21.84
N ALA A 571 10.72 -44.63 22.51
CA ALA A 571 10.68 -44.52 23.97
C ALA A 571 9.39 -45.09 24.53
N ASN A 572 8.33 -44.28 24.61
CA ASN A 572 7.06 -44.66 25.22
C ASN A 572 5.89 -44.31 24.30
N GLU A 573 4.95 -45.24 24.16
CA GLU A 573 3.61 -45.00 23.63
C GLU A 573 2.61 -45.09 24.78
N THR A 574 1.67 -44.15 24.88
CA THR A 574 0.59 -44.18 25.87
C THR A 574 -0.74 -43.97 25.17
N ILE A 575 -1.62 -44.96 25.26
CA ILE A 575 -2.97 -44.92 24.70
C ILE A 575 -3.97 -44.87 25.86
N HIS A 576 -4.78 -43.82 25.92
CA HIS A 576 -5.83 -43.66 26.94
C HIS A 576 -7.19 -43.55 26.26
N VAL A 577 -8.08 -44.52 26.54
CA VAL A 577 -9.43 -44.60 25.97
C VAL A 577 -10.45 -44.54 27.11
N VAL A 578 -11.36 -43.56 27.07
CA VAL A 578 -12.30 -43.29 28.17
C VAL A 578 -13.51 -44.23 28.18
N ALA A 579 -14.03 -44.58 27.00
CA ALA A 579 -15.25 -45.38 26.86
C ALA A 579 -14.96 -46.81 26.42
N ASN A 580 -14.73 -47.03 25.12
CA ASN A 580 -14.53 -48.34 24.53
C ASN A 580 -13.41 -48.31 23.49
N SER A 581 -12.58 -49.36 23.49
CA SER A 581 -11.68 -49.70 22.40
C SER A 581 -12.16 -51.00 21.77
N THR A 582 -12.20 -51.08 20.44
CA THR A 582 -12.58 -52.28 19.70
C THR A 582 -11.55 -52.55 18.62
N GLU A 583 -10.96 -53.73 18.64
CA GLU A 583 -9.95 -54.16 17.68
C GLU A 583 -10.49 -55.42 16.98
N ASN A 584 -10.70 -55.33 15.66
CA ASN A 584 -11.11 -56.45 14.83
C ASN A 584 -9.93 -56.83 13.92
N ILE A 585 -9.46 -58.07 14.02
CA ILE A 585 -8.34 -58.59 13.22
C ILE A 585 -8.80 -59.86 12.53
N ASP A 586 -8.92 -59.83 11.21
CA ASP A 586 -9.52 -60.91 10.42
C ASP A 586 -8.60 -62.13 10.24
N ALA A 587 -7.28 -61.95 10.39
CA ALA A 587 -6.28 -62.99 10.19
C ALA A 587 -5.46 -63.27 11.45
N ASN A 588 -4.32 -62.60 11.62
CA ASN A 588 -3.37 -62.88 12.70
C ASN A 588 -3.12 -61.62 13.54
N HIS A 589 -3.32 -61.73 14.85
CA HIS A 589 -2.77 -60.82 15.85
C HIS A 589 -1.55 -61.48 16.50
N SER A 590 -0.35 -60.91 16.32
CA SER A 590 0.86 -61.31 17.05
C SER A 590 1.29 -60.19 17.99
N GLN A 591 1.30 -60.47 19.30
CA GLN A 591 1.79 -59.56 20.32
C GLN A 591 2.99 -60.20 21.04
N THR A 592 4.13 -59.49 21.06
CA THR A 592 5.33 -59.91 21.80
C THR A 592 5.65 -58.88 22.87
N VAL A 593 5.79 -59.31 24.13
CA VAL A 593 6.14 -58.45 25.26
C VAL A 593 7.47 -58.93 25.84
N GLY A 594 8.50 -58.08 25.80
CA GLY A 594 9.89 -58.48 26.10
C GLY A 594 10.22 -58.72 27.57
N LEU A 595 9.43 -58.20 28.52
CA LEU A 595 9.69 -58.32 29.96
C LEU A 595 8.43 -58.72 30.74
N VAL A 596 7.46 -57.80 30.88
CA VAL A 596 6.27 -58.00 31.70
C VAL A 596 5.04 -57.50 30.95
N GLN A 597 4.03 -58.36 30.83
CA GLN A 597 2.68 -57.98 30.44
C GLN A 597 1.78 -58.00 31.69
N THR A 598 1.22 -56.87 32.06
CA THR A 598 0.23 -56.77 33.15
C THR A 598 -1.14 -56.49 32.55
N VAL A 599 -2.12 -57.34 32.85
CA VAL A 599 -3.52 -57.15 32.45
C VAL A 599 -4.38 -57.07 33.72
N THR A 600 -4.94 -55.89 34.00
CA THR A 600 -5.84 -55.66 35.13
C THR A 600 -7.25 -55.44 34.60
N VAL A 601 -8.22 -56.19 35.09
CA VAL A 601 -9.62 -56.09 34.68
C VAL A 601 -10.50 -55.83 35.89
N GLY A 602 -11.24 -54.72 35.88
CA GLY A 602 -12.01 -54.24 37.05
C GLY A 602 -13.35 -54.94 37.30
N ALA A 603 -13.96 -55.53 36.27
CA ALA A 603 -15.27 -56.19 36.38
C ALA A 603 -15.21 -57.64 35.90
N ALA A 604 -15.10 -57.87 34.59
CA ALA A 604 -15.10 -59.20 34.01
C ALA A 604 -14.19 -59.28 32.78
N ARG A 605 -13.40 -60.36 32.68
CA ARG A 605 -12.67 -60.75 31.48
C ARG A 605 -13.38 -61.96 30.88
N ILE A 606 -13.73 -61.90 29.59
CA ILE A 606 -14.35 -63.01 28.85
C ILE A 606 -13.43 -63.36 27.70
N ASP A 607 -12.79 -64.53 27.77
CA ASP A 607 -12.03 -65.10 26.65
C ASP A 607 -12.92 -66.16 25.99
N THR A 608 -13.24 -66.02 24.70
CA THR A 608 -13.95 -67.04 23.91
C THR A 608 -13.04 -67.53 22.80
N VAL A 609 -12.75 -68.83 22.77
CA VAL A 609 -11.88 -69.44 21.76
C VAL A 609 -12.69 -70.44 20.94
N GLY A 610 -12.81 -70.21 19.64
CA GLY A 610 -13.70 -70.98 18.75
C GLY A 610 -13.17 -72.35 18.30
N ALA A 611 -11.85 -72.58 18.40
CA ALA A 611 -11.22 -73.83 17.96
C ALA A 611 -10.30 -74.43 19.02
N ALA A 612 -9.09 -73.88 19.18
CA ALA A 612 -8.10 -74.38 20.13
C ALA A 612 -7.38 -73.23 20.83
N GLU A 613 -7.27 -73.33 22.16
CA GLU A 613 -6.40 -72.47 22.96
C GLU A 613 -5.18 -73.28 23.40
N THR A 614 -3.97 -72.81 23.09
CA THR A 614 -2.73 -73.39 23.61
C THR A 614 -2.06 -72.38 24.52
N ARG A 615 -1.89 -72.73 25.80
CA ARG A 615 -1.11 -71.96 26.77
C ARG A 615 0.13 -72.75 27.16
N THR A 616 1.31 -72.25 26.83
CA THR A 616 2.59 -72.82 27.24
C THR A 616 3.22 -71.89 28.28
N VAL A 617 3.50 -72.43 29.47
CA VAL A 617 4.19 -71.69 30.54
C VAL A 617 5.53 -72.38 30.80
N GLY A 618 6.65 -71.66 30.61
CA GLY A 618 8.00 -72.21 30.77
C GLY A 618 8.48 -72.33 32.21
N ALA A 619 7.73 -71.79 33.17
CA ALA A 619 8.01 -71.80 34.60
C ALA A 619 6.71 -72.06 35.40
N ALA A 620 6.65 -71.67 36.68
CA ALA A 620 5.46 -71.89 37.50
C ALA A 620 4.24 -71.07 37.02
N GLN A 621 3.09 -71.74 36.85
CA GLN A 621 1.80 -71.08 36.69
C GLN A 621 1.05 -71.11 38.03
N ILE A 622 0.76 -69.94 38.61
CA ILE A 622 -0.01 -69.81 39.85
C ILE A 622 -1.40 -69.29 39.50
N ASN A 623 -2.45 -70.05 39.81
CA ASN A 623 -3.84 -69.63 39.67
C ASN A 623 -4.49 -69.50 41.06
N THR A 624 -4.69 -68.28 41.54
CA THR A 624 -5.42 -68.00 42.78
C THR A 624 -6.87 -67.66 42.44
N ILE A 625 -7.83 -68.45 42.93
CA ILE A 625 -9.26 -68.21 42.73
C ILE A 625 -9.87 -67.78 44.06
N GLY A 626 -10.38 -66.55 44.14
CA GLY A 626 -10.89 -65.95 45.38
C GLY A 626 -12.28 -66.40 45.83
N ALA A 627 -13.06 -67.05 44.95
CA ALA A 627 -14.40 -67.53 45.25
C ALA A 627 -14.65 -68.94 44.66
N THR A 628 -15.37 -69.03 43.53
CA THR A 628 -15.74 -70.32 42.92
C THR A 628 -14.95 -70.56 41.64
N ARG A 629 -14.36 -71.75 41.51
CA ARG A 629 -13.85 -72.27 40.23
C ARG A 629 -14.78 -73.38 39.74
N ALA A 630 -15.44 -73.17 38.60
CA ALA A 630 -16.21 -74.21 37.91
C ALA A 630 -15.45 -74.65 36.66
N VAL A 631 -15.29 -75.96 36.45
CA VAL A 631 -14.69 -76.55 35.25
C VAL A 631 -15.68 -77.58 34.71
N THR A 632 -16.17 -77.36 33.49
CA THR A 632 -17.06 -78.29 32.78
C THR A 632 -16.34 -78.77 31.54
N VAL A 633 -16.20 -80.09 31.36
CA VAL A 633 -15.53 -80.68 30.19
C VAL A 633 -16.54 -81.53 29.41
N GLY A 634 -16.74 -81.20 28.13
CA GLY A 634 -17.84 -81.77 27.33
C GLY A 634 -17.59 -83.16 26.73
N ILE A 635 -16.33 -83.56 26.53
CA ILE A 635 -15.99 -84.88 25.95
C ILE A 635 -15.00 -85.62 26.84
N SER A 636 -13.76 -85.15 26.95
CA SER A 636 -12.71 -85.83 27.70
C SER A 636 -11.78 -84.83 28.37
N GLN A 637 -11.46 -85.08 29.64
CA GLN A 637 -10.37 -84.40 30.33
C GLN A 637 -9.26 -85.42 30.60
N SER A 638 -8.02 -85.10 30.20
CA SER A 638 -6.84 -85.90 30.55
C SER A 638 -5.96 -85.08 31.50
N HIS A 639 -5.53 -85.70 32.59
CA HIS A 639 -4.57 -85.12 33.51
C HIS A 639 -3.37 -86.06 33.59
N SER A 640 -2.22 -85.59 33.10
CA SER A 640 -0.96 -86.33 33.11
C SER A 640 0.03 -85.56 33.97
N ILE A 641 0.44 -86.14 35.10
CA ILE A 641 1.43 -85.56 36.01
C ILE A 641 2.71 -86.39 35.90
N GLY A 642 3.83 -85.75 35.58
CA GLY A 642 5.12 -86.43 35.38
C GLY A 642 5.90 -86.79 36.66
N ALA A 643 5.51 -86.24 37.82
CA ALA A 643 6.18 -86.47 39.10
C ALA A 643 5.18 -86.77 40.24
N SER A 644 4.82 -85.77 41.04
CA SER A 644 3.89 -85.92 42.18
C SER A 644 2.64 -85.07 41.98
N ASP A 645 1.47 -85.68 42.15
CA ASP A 645 0.20 -84.98 42.28
C ASP A 645 -0.27 -85.05 43.74
N THR A 646 -0.77 -83.94 44.29
CA THR A 646 -1.21 -83.87 45.70
C THR A 646 -2.50 -83.06 45.78
N TRP A 647 -3.56 -83.72 46.26
CA TRP A 647 -4.87 -83.12 46.48
C TRP A 647 -5.18 -83.06 47.96
N THR A 648 -5.33 -81.85 48.50
CA THR A 648 -5.78 -81.63 49.88
C THR A 648 -7.19 -81.07 49.85
N ILE A 649 -8.16 -81.81 50.40
CA ILE A 649 -9.58 -81.41 50.43
C ILE A 649 -9.96 -81.12 51.87
N GLY A 650 -10.28 -79.86 52.19
CA GLY A 650 -10.49 -79.41 53.57
C GLY A 650 -11.86 -79.70 54.18
N ALA A 651 -12.86 -80.12 53.41
CA ALA A 651 -14.23 -80.37 53.90
C ALA A 651 -14.79 -81.73 53.46
N GLY A 652 -15.28 -81.83 52.23
CA GLY A 652 -15.88 -83.07 51.72
C GLY A 652 -15.60 -83.25 50.24
N GLN A 653 -15.36 -84.50 49.83
CA GLN A 653 -15.25 -84.90 48.43
C GLN A 653 -16.42 -85.82 48.10
N SER A 654 -17.16 -85.51 47.04
CA SER A 654 -18.18 -86.39 46.46
C SER A 654 -17.73 -86.79 45.07
N ILE A 655 -17.67 -88.10 44.81
CA ILE A 655 -17.34 -88.68 43.51
C ILE A 655 -18.55 -89.51 43.06
N SER A 656 -19.17 -89.11 41.96
CA SER A 656 -20.27 -89.83 41.32
C SER A 656 -19.86 -90.22 39.90
N ILE A 657 -19.92 -91.52 39.59
CA ILE A 657 -19.49 -92.07 38.30
C ILE A 657 -20.70 -92.79 37.70
N GLY A 658 -21.18 -92.32 36.55
CA GLY A 658 -22.42 -92.81 35.95
C GLY A 658 -22.31 -94.10 35.13
N ALA A 659 -21.10 -94.55 34.80
CA ALA A 659 -20.86 -95.75 34.00
C ALA A 659 -19.94 -96.75 34.72
N GLY A 660 -18.64 -96.74 34.42
CA GLY A 660 -17.65 -97.63 35.02
C GLY A 660 -16.48 -96.86 35.60
N GLN A 661 -15.98 -97.31 36.75
CA GLN A 661 -14.72 -96.85 37.32
C GLN A 661 -13.70 -97.99 37.23
N SER A 662 -12.56 -97.74 36.60
CA SER A 662 -11.39 -98.63 36.66
C SER A 662 -10.28 -97.95 37.43
N VAL A 663 -9.76 -98.63 38.45
CA VAL A 663 -8.61 -98.17 39.24
C VAL A 663 -7.53 -99.23 39.10
N ALA A 664 -6.44 -98.90 38.42
CA ALA A 664 -5.27 -99.74 38.28
C ALA A 664 -4.11 -99.13 39.08
N ILE A 665 -3.60 -99.86 40.07
CA ILE A 665 -2.50 -99.42 40.94
C ILE A 665 -1.35 -100.41 40.75
N ALA A 666 -0.23 -99.94 40.20
CA ALA A 666 0.86 -100.82 39.78
C ALA A 666 1.77 -101.33 40.92
N ALA A 667 1.79 -100.64 42.06
CA ALA A 667 2.67 -100.98 43.19
C ALA A 667 1.88 -101.38 44.44
N SER A 668 1.40 -100.42 45.23
CA SER A 668 0.71 -100.69 46.49
C SER A 668 -0.49 -99.77 46.67
N GLN A 669 -1.63 -100.34 47.07
CA GLN A 669 -2.78 -99.58 47.55
C GLN A 669 -2.90 -99.75 49.06
N ALA A 670 -2.92 -98.64 49.79
CA ALA A 670 -3.27 -98.61 51.21
C ALA A 670 -4.59 -97.84 51.38
N THR A 671 -5.57 -98.46 52.03
CA THR A 671 -6.85 -97.83 52.36
C THR A 671 -7.00 -97.86 53.86
N ASP A 672 -6.92 -96.68 54.48
CA ASP A 672 -7.12 -96.52 55.92
C ASP A 672 -8.48 -95.84 56.17
N VAL A 673 -9.36 -96.52 56.91
CA VAL A 673 -10.74 -96.05 57.15
C VAL A 673 -10.94 -95.92 58.65
N GLY A 674 -10.89 -94.68 59.16
CA GLY A 674 -10.88 -94.42 60.61
C GLY A 674 -12.18 -94.71 61.36
N ALA A 675 -13.30 -94.97 60.68
CA ALA A 675 -14.59 -95.25 61.32
C ALA A 675 -15.25 -96.54 60.82
N SER A 676 -16.02 -96.47 59.73
CA SER A 676 -16.73 -97.64 59.19
C SER A 676 -16.53 -97.75 57.69
N ARG A 677 -16.37 -98.99 57.22
CA ARG A 677 -16.43 -99.33 55.79
C ARG A 677 -17.66 -100.20 55.56
N ALA A 678 -18.57 -99.75 54.72
CA ALA A 678 -19.72 -100.51 54.25
C ALA A 678 -19.56 -100.84 52.76
N ALA A 679 -19.70 -102.12 52.39
CA ALA A 679 -19.74 -102.56 51.01
C ALA A 679 -21.08 -103.26 50.76
N ASN A 680 -21.92 -102.70 49.89
CA ASN A 680 -23.21 -103.25 49.49
C ASN A 680 -23.12 -103.72 48.03
N ILE A 681 -22.89 -105.01 47.82
CA ILE A 681 -22.68 -105.59 46.48
C ILE A 681 -23.93 -106.42 46.14
N LYS A 682 -24.64 -106.01 45.07
CA LYS A 682 -25.97 -106.58 44.74
C LYS A 682 -25.92 -107.83 43.86
N SER A 683 -24.85 -108.03 43.10
CA SER A 683 -24.66 -109.20 42.24
C SER A 683 -23.55 -110.08 42.78
N ASN A 684 -22.38 -110.12 42.12
CA ASN A 684 -21.27 -110.99 42.51
C ASN A 684 -20.16 -110.15 43.15
N ASP A 685 -19.73 -110.55 44.34
CA ASP A 685 -18.44 -110.17 44.89
C ASP A 685 -17.45 -111.30 44.61
N SER A 686 -16.43 -111.03 43.81
CA SER A 686 -15.39 -111.99 43.44
C SER A 686 -14.05 -111.47 43.92
N THR A 687 -13.49 -112.13 44.94
CA THR A 687 -12.14 -111.86 45.42
C THR A 687 -11.22 -112.99 44.96
N ASP A 688 -10.29 -112.67 44.06
CA ASP A 688 -9.23 -113.59 43.63
C ASP A 688 -7.89 -113.11 44.22
N VAL A 689 -7.21 -113.98 44.95
CA VAL A 689 -5.96 -113.68 45.64
C VAL A 689 -4.91 -114.69 45.19
N GLY A 690 -4.00 -114.28 44.31
CA GLY A 690 -2.89 -115.13 43.85
C GLY A 690 -1.84 -115.43 44.93
N GLY A 691 -1.87 -114.73 46.06
CA GLY A 691 -0.96 -114.87 47.20
C GLY A 691 -1.64 -115.36 48.49
N GLY A 692 -1.05 -115.08 49.65
CA GLY A 692 -1.62 -115.45 50.94
C GLY A 692 -2.82 -114.58 51.33
N TYR A 693 -3.93 -115.21 51.70
CA TYR A 693 -5.10 -114.54 52.29
C TYR A 693 -5.08 -114.72 53.81
N ILE A 694 -4.91 -113.63 54.56
CA ILE A 694 -4.94 -113.63 56.02
C ILE A 694 -6.18 -112.87 56.50
N LEU A 695 -7.11 -113.59 57.12
CA LEU A 695 -8.24 -113.00 57.82
C LEU A 695 -7.98 -113.06 59.33
N LYS A 696 -7.80 -111.89 59.96
CA LYS A 696 -7.74 -111.76 61.43
C LYS A 696 -9.01 -111.08 61.93
N VAL A 697 -9.81 -111.80 62.71
CA VAL A 697 -11.02 -111.27 63.33
C VAL A 697 -10.86 -111.33 64.83
N ALA A 698 -10.88 -110.18 65.51
CA ALA A 698 -10.54 -110.09 66.93
C ALA A 698 -11.69 -110.46 67.89
N LYS A 699 -12.95 -110.40 67.42
CA LYS A 699 -14.12 -110.68 68.27
C LYS A 699 -14.84 -111.96 67.86
N GLY A 700 -15.49 -111.96 66.70
CA GLY A 700 -16.23 -113.13 66.23
C GLY A 700 -16.40 -113.09 64.72
N SER A 701 -16.31 -114.26 64.10
CA SER A 701 -16.61 -114.46 62.68
C SER A 701 -17.78 -115.42 62.57
N LEU A 702 -18.86 -114.99 61.92
CA LEU A 702 -19.99 -115.85 61.56
C LEU A 702 -20.00 -116.00 60.05
N THR A 703 -19.92 -117.24 59.58
CA THR A 703 -20.20 -117.58 58.19
C THR A 703 -21.53 -118.31 58.17
N ASP A 704 -22.60 -117.62 57.75
CA ASP A 704 -23.94 -118.19 57.60
C ASP A 704 -24.20 -118.45 56.12
N VAL A 705 -24.36 -119.72 55.74
CA VAL A 705 -24.57 -120.15 54.36
C VAL A 705 -25.90 -120.88 54.28
N LYS A 706 -26.86 -120.30 53.55
CA LYS A 706 -28.25 -120.81 53.51
C LYS A 706 -28.45 -122.07 52.67
N GLU A 707 -27.59 -122.31 51.68
CA GLU A 707 -27.70 -123.47 50.80
C GLU A 707 -26.53 -124.44 51.00
N ASN A 708 -25.55 -124.47 50.10
CA ASN A 708 -24.43 -125.40 50.17
C ASN A 708 -23.14 -124.68 50.55
N THR A 709 -22.38 -125.26 51.47
CA THR A 709 -20.98 -124.88 51.73
C THR A 709 -20.08 -126.05 51.39
N GLY A 710 -18.90 -125.75 50.82
CA GLY A 710 -17.92 -126.75 50.43
C GLY A 710 -16.53 -126.32 50.86
N ILE A 711 -15.87 -127.14 51.67
CA ILE A 711 -14.46 -126.94 52.03
C ILE A 711 -13.65 -128.02 51.31
N LYS A 712 -12.92 -127.62 50.26
CA LYS A 712 -11.98 -128.50 49.55
C LYS A 712 -10.56 -128.03 49.84
N VAL A 713 -9.79 -128.87 50.53
CA VAL A 713 -8.38 -128.57 50.85
C VAL A 713 -7.49 -129.58 50.16
N GLY A 714 -6.54 -129.09 49.35
CA GLY A 714 -5.67 -129.94 48.51
C GLY A 714 -4.53 -130.64 49.24
N LYS A 715 -4.21 -130.25 50.49
CA LYS A 715 -3.17 -130.88 51.32
C LYS A 715 -3.70 -131.31 52.69
N SER A 716 -3.68 -130.42 53.68
CA SER A 716 -4.09 -130.73 55.06
C SER A 716 -5.17 -129.76 55.52
N LEU A 717 -6.30 -130.28 55.98
CA LEU A 717 -7.27 -129.50 56.75
C LEU A 717 -7.04 -129.82 58.24
N SER A 718 -6.58 -128.82 59.00
CA SER A 718 -6.54 -128.88 60.46
C SER A 718 -7.76 -128.15 60.99
N VAL A 719 -8.57 -128.85 61.79
CA VAL A 719 -9.60 -128.22 62.63
C VAL A 719 -9.14 -128.43 64.05
N GLU A 720 -8.71 -127.36 64.70
CA GLU A 720 -8.22 -127.38 66.07
C GLU A 720 -9.14 -126.49 66.91
N ALA A 721 -9.68 -127.08 67.98
CA ALA A 721 -10.47 -126.37 68.96
C ALA A 721 -9.95 -126.74 70.36
N ALA A 722 -9.88 -125.75 71.24
CA ALA A 722 -9.24 -125.91 72.55
C ALA A 722 -10.06 -126.77 73.53
N ASP A 723 -11.39 -126.76 73.44
CA ASP A 723 -12.26 -127.41 74.41
C ASP A 723 -12.91 -128.70 73.88
N ASP A 724 -13.64 -128.62 72.77
CA ASP A 724 -14.18 -129.78 72.07
C ASP A 724 -14.30 -129.56 70.56
N ILE A 725 -14.24 -130.67 69.82
CA ILE A 725 -14.67 -130.73 68.44
C ILE A 725 -15.87 -131.65 68.38
N THR A 726 -17.02 -131.07 68.01
CA THR A 726 -18.27 -131.80 67.84
C THR A 726 -18.64 -131.89 66.37
N LEU A 727 -18.61 -133.10 65.81
CA LEU A 727 -19.18 -133.40 64.51
C LEU A 727 -20.57 -134.00 64.72
N LYS A 728 -21.61 -133.23 64.43
CA LYS A 728 -23.01 -133.63 64.63
C LYS A 728 -23.74 -133.71 63.30
N CYS A 729 -24.33 -134.86 63.03
CA CYS A 729 -25.25 -135.07 61.91
C CYS A 729 -26.54 -135.67 62.47
N GLY A 730 -27.58 -134.83 62.59
CA GLY A 730 -28.84 -135.23 63.23
C GLY A 730 -28.62 -135.70 64.68
N SER A 731 -29.08 -136.91 64.99
CA SER A 731 -28.95 -137.53 66.32
C SER A 731 -27.61 -138.24 66.54
N SER A 732 -26.82 -138.49 65.48
CA SER A 732 -25.50 -139.12 65.57
C SER A 732 -24.43 -138.07 65.81
N LYS A 733 -23.49 -138.37 66.71
CA LYS A 733 -22.38 -137.47 66.99
C LYS A 733 -21.07 -138.21 67.22
N ILE A 734 -20.00 -137.59 66.75
CA ILE A 734 -18.63 -137.89 67.17
C ILE A 734 -18.16 -136.66 67.92
N VAL A 735 -17.85 -136.84 69.20
CA VAL A 735 -17.33 -135.77 70.04
C VAL A 735 -15.92 -136.15 70.46
N MET A 736 -14.99 -135.26 70.13
CA MET A 736 -13.61 -135.31 70.60
C MET A 736 -13.45 -134.23 71.65
N LYS A 737 -13.18 -134.63 72.89
CA LYS A 737 -12.95 -133.70 73.99
C LYS A 737 -11.46 -133.52 74.25
N LYS A 738 -11.09 -132.39 74.85
CA LYS A 738 -9.68 -132.10 75.18
C LYS A 738 -9.01 -133.11 76.13
N ASP A 739 -9.77 -133.89 76.91
CA ASP A 739 -9.22 -134.92 77.81
C ASP A 739 -8.85 -136.23 77.10
N GLY A 740 -9.03 -136.31 75.78
CA GLY A 740 -8.74 -137.49 74.97
C GLY A 740 -9.91 -138.47 74.86
N THR A 741 -11.04 -138.18 75.51
CA THR A 741 -12.26 -139.00 75.36
C THR A 741 -12.85 -138.82 73.97
N ILE A 742 -13.00 -139.94 73.25
CA ILE A 742 -13.77 -139.99 72.02
C ILE A 742 -15.10 -140.68 72.31
N ILE A 743 -16.19 -139.94 72.14
CA ILE A 743 -17.56 -140.46 72.28
C ILE A 743 -18.13 -140.63 70.88
N ILE A 744 -18.43 -141.87 70.53
CA ILE A 744 -19.17 -142.22 69.32
C ILE A 744 -20.57 -142.63 69.76
N ASP A 745 -21.54 -141.74 69.55
CA ASP A 745 -22.94 -141.94 69.90
C ASP A 745 -23.76 -142.19 68.62
N GLY A 746 -24.38 -143.35 68.54
CA GLY A 746 -25.22 -143.76 67.42
C GLY A 746 -26.20 -144.87 67.80
N LYS A 747 -27.35 -144.93 67.12
CA LYS A 747 -28.42 -145.92 67.38
C LYS A 747 -27.96 -147.37 67.12
N ASP A 748 -27.26 -147.59 66.01
CA ASP A 748 -26.65 -148.87 65.64
C ASP A 748 -25.17 -148.61 65.32
N ILE A 749 -24.26 -149.35 65.95
CA ILE A 749 -22.82 -149.29 65.66
C ILE A 749 -22.41 -150.62 65.03
N THR A 750 -22.22 -150.60 63.71
CA THR A 750 -21.75 -151.77 62.94
C THR A 750 -20.27 -151.60 62.64
N VAL A 751 -19.45 -152.56 63.07
CA VAL A 751 -18.02 -152.62 62.73
C VAL A 751 -17.81 -153.82 61.81
N THR A 752 -17.58 -153.57 60.53
CA THR A 752 -17.37 -154.62 59.51
C THR A 752 -15.90 -154.63 59.10
N GLY A 753 -15.22 -155.76 59.31
CA GLY A 753 -13.83 -155.96 58.88
C GLY A 753 -13.76 -157.00 57.77
N SER A 754 -13.12 -156.65 56.64
CA SER A 754 -12.80 -157.61 55.57
C SER A 754 -11.56 -158.48 55.89
N GLY A 755 -10.85 -158.17 56.98
CA GLY A 755 -9.77 -158.96 57.58
C GLY A 755 -9.96 -159.12 59.10
N LYS A 756 -8.91 -159.48 59.86
CA LYS A 756 -9.01 -159.63 61.33
C LYS A 756 -9.35 -158.30 62.02
N ILE A 757 -10.43 -158.26 62.80
CA ILE A 757 -10.70 -157.17 63.76
C ILE A 757 -9.88 -157.46 65.03
N ASN A 758 -8.85 -156.66 65.27
CA ASN A 758 -8.04 -156.74 66.49
C ASN A 758 -8.52 -155.71 67.50
N VAL A 759 -9.16 -156.16 68.58
CA VAL A 759 -9.41 -155.31 69.75
C VAL A 759 -8.34 -155.64 70.78
N LYS A 760 -7.43 -154.69 71.03
CA LYS A 760 -6.40 -154.79 72.07
C LYS A 760 -6.67 -153.72 73.12
N ALA A 761 -6.89 -154.12 74.35
CA ALA A 761 -6.82 -153.24 75.51
C ALA A 761 -5.62 -153.65 76.37
N SER A 762 -4.97 -152.66 76.99
CA SER A 762 -3.92 -152.86 77.99
C SER A 762 -4.46 -153.26 79.36
N SER A 763 -5.79 -153.23 79.52
CA SER A 763 -6.53 -153.70 80.69
C SER A 763 -7.75 -154.49 80.19
N ASP A 764 -8.92 -154.32 80.79
CA ASP A 764 -10.07 -155.16 80.51
C ASP A 764 -10.84 -154.70 79.28
N VAL A 765 -11.08 -155.64 78.36
CA VAL A 765 -12.16 -155.48 77.36
C VAL A 765 -13.43 -156.04 77.98
N ILE A 766 -14.27 -155.17 78.51
CA ILE A 766 -15.57 -155.55 79.07
C ILE A 766 -16.60 -155.52 77.95
N ILE A 767 -16.94 -156.70 77.42
CA ILE A 767 -18.10 -156.86 76.52
C ILE A 767 -19.26 -157.37 77.36
N LYS A 768 -20.31 -156.57 77.50
CA LYS A 768 -21.56 -156.96 78.16
C LYS A 768 -22.62 -157.19 77.11
N GLY A 769 -23.15 -158.40 77.03
CA GLY A 769 -24.24 -158.78 76.12
C GLY A 769 -25.14 -159.84 76.75
N SER A 770 -26.44 -159.76 76.47
CA SER A 770 -27.46 -160.68 77.01
C SER A 770 -27.38 -162.10 76.44
N LYS A 771 -26.64 -162.30 75.33
CA LYS A 771 -26.32 -163.60 74.74
C LYS A 771 -25.08 -163.45 73.86
N ILE A 772 -24.04 -164.23 74.15
CA ILE A 772 -22.84 -164.36 73.31
C ILE A 772 -22.88 -165.80 72.75
N ASN A 773 -23.17 -165.94 71.46
CA ASN A 773 -23.22 -167.25 70.79
C ASN A 773 -21.84 -167.57 70.19
N GLU A 774 -21.30 -168.78 70.42
CA GLU A 774 -20.08 -169.23 69.74
C GLU A 774 -20.41 -170.07 68.49
N ASN A 775 -19.82 -169.68 67.36
CA ASN A 775 -19.41 -170.56 66.25
C ASN A 775 -18.24 -169.87 65.53
#